data_AF-A0A0Q6WR81-F1
#
_entry.id   AF-A0A0Q6WR81-F1
#
_cell.length_a   1.000
_cell.length_b   1.000
_cell.length_c   1.000
_cell.angle_alpha   90.00
_cell.angle_beta   90.00
_cell.angle_gamma   90.00
#
_symmetry.space_group_name_H-M   'P 1'
#
loop_
_entity.id
_entity.type
_entity.pdbx_description
1 polymer ?
#
loop_
_entity_poly.entity_id
_entity_poly.type
_entity_poly.pdbx_seq_one_letter_code
_entity_poly.pdbx_strand_id
1 'polypeptide(L)'
;MSQTLNRRHALKYMGVPLMLPLGGTAVAGLLTGCGGGSGDDNTPAPSFASASFVAMAAPSLATPADMARTLVNSTLMVKFSDDSTQGFSLSYAPFFTTGDLVPDGKGGTLLAGGYVDFAGKPIMDTTVADKNRQFFSDSPDGTSLLKLDNASVAGIKGNAVFAVVQFEYTTWAQDGKTDMYGKLPSPIAVLTLDQDPATGKLSLVKYHNVDTAPAMGLWITCGASLSPWGTHLSSEEYEPDAFTIASNAQFKAYSKNLFGSETQANPYHYGHLPEVTVNPDGSGTIKKHYCLGRISHELIQVMPDNRTAIMGDDATNGGFFMFVADKEKDLSAGSLFVAKFGAGFSLDTAAAGAPISWIKLGSATSAEIKALADTLKATDIMDVATTDPLDASFTKIWLGGKVQWVRVKAGMDKAAAFLETHRYAALKGGSMAFTKMEGTTVNAKDKIAYSALQNMQSSMVRGNAAWNEAANITIDKALNAGGVLAHTLSTGQKDTAGGAITSDWVPSLTKTLLIGEDLATADALGNLANPDKIGAPDNLKFSEKLRTLFIGEDSSYHVNNFVWAYNVDTKTLTRLVSMPSGAEATGLGVVDDLNGWTYITSNFQHPGDWGVPLHNVVKATLDPLVRANYKDRFGAQVGYLTGAVTSVKLAKIG
;
A
#
# COMPACT_ATOMS: atom_id res chain seq x y z
N MET A 1 39.02 -4.62 27.49
CA MET A 1 38.55 -4.22 28.83
C MET A 1 37.17 -4.81 29.04
N SER A 2 37.03 -5.61 30.10
CA SER A 2 35.82 -6.34 30.46
C SER A 2 34.64 -5.40 30.71
N GLN A 3 33.50 -5.63 30.06
CA GLN A 3 32.22 -5.05 30.46
C GLN A 3 31.26 -6.17 30.89
N THR A 4 31.01 -6.17 32.18
CA THR A 4 30.02 -6.94 32.92
C THR A 4 28.60 -6.74 32.39
N LEU A 5 27.94 -7.83 32.00
CA LEU A 5 26.50 -7.86 31.73
C LEU A 5 25.72 -7.54 33.02
N ASN A 6 24.91 -6.49 32.96
CA ASN A 6 24.11 -6.02 34.08
C ASN A 6 22.84 -6.87 34.23
N ARG A 7 22.81 -7.75 35.24
CA ARG A 7 21.74 -8.71 35.60
C ARG A 7 20.36 -8.08 35.93
N ARG A 8 20.17 -6.76 35.80
CA ARG A 8 18.92 -6.06 36.19
C ARG A 8 17.93 -5.78 35.06
N HIS A 9 18.23 -6.10 33.80
CA HIS A 9 17.29 -5.93 32.69
C HIS A 9 16.49 -7.21 32.33
N ALA A 10 16.88 -8.38 32.85
CA ALA A 10 16.20 -9.66 32.56
C ALA A 10 14.89 -9.88 33.35
N LEU A 11 14.58 -9.04 34.35
CA LEU A 11 13.44 -9.25 35.27
C LEU A 11 12.19 -8.39 34.94
N LYS A 12 12.20 -7.60 33.85
CA LYS A 12 11.03 -6.82 33.42
C LYS A 12 10.17 -7.50 32.33
N TYR A 13 10.57 -8.66 31.81
CA TYR A 13 9.85 -9.39 30.77
C TYR A 13 8.97 -10.55 31.26
N MET A 14 8.73 -10.69 32.57
CA MET A 14 7.87 -11.76 33.13
C MET A 14 6.60 -11.28 33.83
N GLY A 15 6.15 -10.07 33.55
CA GLY A 15 4.92 -9.51 34.13
C GLY A 15 3.72 -9.57 33.19
N VAL A 16 3.27 -10.76 32.78
CA VAL A 16 1.94 -10.95 32.19
C VAL A 16 1.10 -11.75 33.19
N PRO A 17 -0.10 -11.30 33.60
CA PRO A 17 -0.96 -12.11 34.45
C PRO A 17 -1.44 -13.33 33.65
N LEU A 18 -1.08 -14.52 34.12
CA LEU A 18 -1.70 -15.77 33.73
C LEU A 18 -3.19 -15.70 34.10
N MET A 19 -4.06 -15.43 33.12
CA MET A 19 -5.50 -15.65 33.25
C MET A 19 -5.76 -17.16 33.27
N LEU A 20 -6.03 -17.70 34.46
CA LEU A 20 -6.53 -19.07 34.67
C LEU A 20 -7.98 -19.16 34.17
N PRO A 21 -8.35 -20.18 33.35
CA PRO A 21 -9.75 -20.45 33.08
C PRO A 21 -10.37 -21.13 34.31
N LEU A 22 -11.32 -20.45 34.94
CA LEU A 22 -12.22 -21.04 35.95
C LEU A 22 -13.04 -22.16 35.29
N GLY A 23 -12.97 -23.33 35.89
CA GLY A 23 -13.55 -24.56 35.38
C GLY A 23 -15.08 -24.61 35.39
N GLY A 24 -15.62 -25.25 34.36
CA GLY A 24 -16.95 -25.83 34.34
C GLY A 24 -16.83 -27.34 34.09
N THR A 25 -17.24 -28.12 35.08
CA THR A 25 -17.26 -29.59 35.08
C THR A 25 -18.23 -30.16 34.04
N ALA A 26 -17.81 -31.13 33.24
CA ALA A 26 -18.68 -32.12 32.62
C ALA A 26 -17.98 -33.49 32.61
N VAL A 27 -18.79 -34.52 32.84
CA VAL A 27 -18.45 -35.83 33.38
C VAL A 27 -17.80 -36.78 32.36
N ALA A 28 -16.97 -37.66 32.90
CA ALA A 28 -16.19 -38.71 32.24
C ALA A 28 -17.00 -39.68 31.36
N GLY A 29 -16.38 -40.06 30.23
CA GLY A 29 -16.61 -41.33 29.54
C GLY A 29 -15.29 -42.09 29.47
N LEU A 30 -15.07 -43.01 30.41
CA LEU A 30 -13.98 -43.98 30.40
C LEU A 30 -14.27 -45.04 29.33
N LEU A 31 -13.40 -45.15 28.32
CA LEU A 31 -13.24 -46.36 27.53
C LEU A 31 -11.78 -46.80 27.59
N THR A 32 -11.56 -47.77 28.48
CA THR A 32 -10.37 -48.60 28.59
C THR A 32 -10.18 -49.41 27.31
N GLY A 33 -9.06 -49.20 26.63
CA GLY A 33 -8.55 -50.09 25.58
C GLY A 33 -7.10 -50.43 25.86
N CYS A 34 -6.86 -51.51 26.60
CA CYS A 34 -5.54 -52.12 26.69
C CYS A 34 -5.26 -52.89 25.40
N GLY A 35 -4.21 -52.54 24.68
CA GLY A 35 -3.66 -53.31 23.57
C GLY A 35 -2.20 -52.91 23.34
N GLY A 36 -1.27 -53.70 23.89
CA GLY A 36 0.16 -53.50 23.70
C GLY A 36 0.64 -53.96 22.33
N GLY A 37 1.66 -53.28 21.80
CA GLY A 37 2.39 -53.68 20.60
C GLY A 37 3.19 -52.50 20.04
N SER A 38 4.51 -52.55 20.22
CA SER A 38 5.50 -51.59 19.76
C SER A 38 5.45 -51.34 18.25
N GLY A 39 5.36 -50.07 17.85
CA GLY A 39 5.55 -49.61 16.46
C GLY A 39 4.94 -48.22 16.22
N ASP A 40 5.77 -47.19 16.30
CA ASP A 40 5.54 -45.79 15.89
C ASP A 40 4.20 -45.14 16.31
N ASP A 41 4.15 -44.61 17.53
CA ASP A 41 3.21 -43.55 17.93
C ASP A 41 3.57 -42.25 17.18
N ASN A 42 3.34 -42.23 15.87
CA ASN A 42 3.27 -41.01 15.07
C ASN A 42 1.86 -40.43 15.22
N THR A 43 1.51 -39.97 16.43
CA THR A 43 0.36 -39.06 16.57
C THR A 43 0.67 -37.83 15.71
N PRO A 44 -0.14 -37.50 14.68
CA PRO A 44 0.16 -36.38 13.80
C PRO A 44 0.32 -35.09 14.60
N ALA A 45 1.35 -34.30 14.29
CA ALA A 45 1.54 -32.99 14.91
C ALA A 45 0.26 -32.14 14.73
N PRO A 46 -0.27 -31.50 15.79
CA PRO A 46 -1.45 -30.66 15.70
C PRO A 46 -1.31 -29.59 14.62
N SER A 47 -2.33 -29.47 13.77
CA SER A 47 -2.34 -28.52 12.66
C SER A 47 -2.87 -27.16 13.09
N PHE A 48 -2.52 -26.10 12.35
CA PHE A 48 -3.10 -24.77 12.51
C PHE A 48 -4.64 -24.83 12.43
N ALA A 49 -5.33 -24.20 13.38
CA ALA A 49 -6.79 -24.11 13.38
C ALA A 49 -7.28 -22.66 13.19
N SER A 50 -6.71 -21.71 13.94
CA SER A 50 -7.04 -20.29 13.80
C SER A 50 -5.97 -19.39 14.40
N ALA A 51 -6.08 -18.09 14.12
CA ALA A 51 -5.25 -17.04 14.69
C ALA A 51 -6.11 -15.90 15.22
N SER A 52 -5.66 -15.26 16.29
CA SER A 52 -6.19 -14.00 16.80
C SER A 52 -5.06 -13.10 17.27
N PHE A 53 -5.33 -11.79 17.33
CA PHE A 53 -4.36 -10.83 17.83
C PHE A 53 -4.82 -10.28 19.19
N VAL A 54 -3.86 -10.06 20.08
CA VAL A 54 -4.05 -9.32 21.32
C VAL A 54 -3.56 -7.90 21.09
N ALA A 55 -4.45 -6.93 21.35
CA ALA A 55 -4.22 -5.52 21.08
C ALA A 55 -3.09 -4.92 21.92
N MET A 56 -2.41 -3.91 21.37
CA MET A 56 -1.67 -2.94 22.16
C MET A 56 -2.51 -1.67 22.41
N ALA A 57 -2.24 -0.99 23.52
CA ALA A 57 -2.74 0.36 23.76
C ALA A 57 -2.05 1.37 22.82
N ALA A 58 -2.71 2.49 22.52
CA ALA A 58 -2.07 3.62 21.84
C ALA A 58 -0.99 4.22 22.77
N PRO A 59 0.16 4.67 22.23
CA PRO A 59 1.18 5.32 23.04
C PRO A 59 0.69 6.69 23.53
N SER A 60 1.35 7.23 24.56
CA SER A 60 0.98 8.51 25.16
C SER A 60 2.19 9.27 25.71
N LEU A 61 1.98 10.54 26.05
CA LEU A 61 3.00 11.40 26.67
C LEU A 61 3.45 10.92 28.07
N ALA A 62 2.84 9.88 28.64
CA ALA A 62 3.39 9.21 29.81
C ALA A 62 4.75 8.52 29.50
N THR A 63 4.95 8.09 28.25
CA THR A 63 6.22 7.56 27.75
C THR A 63 6.51 8.13 26.34
N PRO A 64 6.99 9.38 26.22
CA PRO A 64 7.12 10.05 24.92
C PRO A 64 8.01 9.30 23.91
N ALA A 65 9.02 8.58 24.39
CA ALA A 65 9.90 7.77 23.54
C ALA A 65 9.14 6.70 22.74
N ASP A 66 8.02 6.20 23.25
CA ASP A 66 7.18 5.20 22.58
C ASP A 66 6.31 5.82 21.48
N MET A 67 6.02 7.12 21.54
CA MET A 67 5.36 7.86 20.44
C MET A 67 6.33 8.26 19.32
N ALA A 68 7.64 8.28 19.61
CA ALA A 68 8.67 8.77 18.68
C ALA A 68 9.39 7.65 17.91
N ARG A 69 8.88 6.42 17.96
CA ARG A 69 9.46 5.23 17.30
C ARG A 69 8.37 4.26 16.87
N THR A 70 8.69 3.32 15.99
CA THR A 70 7.83 2.17 15.73
C THR A 70 7.66 1.34 17.01
N LEU A 71 6.44 1.27 17.53
CA LEU A 71 6.09 0.57 18.75
C LEU A 71 5.23 -0.65 18.42
N VAL A 72 5.67 -1.81 18.91
CA VAL A 72 4.93 -3.07 18.83
C VAL A 72 4.87 -3.67 20.22
N ASN A 73 3.67 -3.78 20.77
CA ASN A 73 3.38 -4.47 22.03
C ASN A 73 2.21 -5.46 21.89
N SER A 74 1.83 -5.77 20.66
CA SER A 74 0.77 -6.72 20.32
C SER A 74 1.29 -8.16 20.33
N THR A 75 0.39 -9.13 20.37
CA THR A 75 0.74 -10.57 20.35
C THR A 75 -0.15 -11.29 19.35
N LEU A 76 0.44 -12.18 18.54
CA LEU A 76 -0.30 -13.13 17.72
C LEU A 76 -0.51 -14.43 18.51
N MET A 77 -1.76 -14.84 18.66
CA MET A 77 -2.16 -16.10 19.28
C MET A 77 -2.56 -17.09 18.18
N VAL A 78 -1.87 -18.22 18.11
CA VAL A 78 -2.20 -19.33 17.21
C VAL A 78 -2.88 -20.43 18.02
N LYS A 79 -4.01 -20.92 17.53
CA LYS A 79 -4.70 -22.10 18.06
C LYS A 79 -4.50 -23.29 17.12
N PHE A 80 -4.26 -24.47 17.68
CA PHE A 80 -4.09 -25.71 16.94
C PHE A 80 -5.30 -26.66 17.06
N SER A 81 -5.30 -27.72 16.26
CA SER A 81 -6.38 -28.72 16.19
C SER A 81 -6.59 -29.54 17.46
N ASP A 82 -5.62 -29.56 18.37
CA ASP A 82 -5.68 -30.19 19.69
C ASP A 82 -6.09 -29.21 20.80
N ASP A 83 -6.62 -28.04 20.42
CA ASP A 83 -6.97 -26.90 21.29
C ASP A 83 -5.81 -26.24 22.03
N SER A 84 -4.57 -26.69 21.83
CA SER A 84 -3.41 -25.98 22.36
C SER A 84 -3.22 -24.62 21.68
N THR A 85 -2.62 -23.67 22.39
CA THR A 85 -2.34 -22.33 21.88
C THR A 85 -0.87 -21.97 22.00
N GLN A 86 -0.38 -21.15 21.07
CA GLN A 86 0.96 -20.61 21.06
C GLN A 86 0.91 -19.10 20.82
N GLY A 87 1.51 -18.34 21.72
CA GLY A 87 1.62 -16.89 21.61
C GLY A 87 2.97 -16.46 21.04
N PHE A 88 2.93 -15.50 20.13
CA PHE A 88 4.10 -14.81 19.58
C PHE A 88 4.00 -13.33 19.93
N SER A 89 4.74 -12.88 20.94
CA SER A 89 4.88 -11.43 21.20
C SER A 89 5.56 -10.79 20.00
N LEU A 90 4.86 -9.88 19.33
CA LEU A 90 5.34 -9.28 18.10
C LEU A 90 6.38 -8.20 18.40
N SER A 91 7.29 -8.00 17.46
CA SER A 91 8.30 -6.95 17.46
C SER A 91 8.54 -6.47 16.04
N TYR A 92 9.21 -5.33 15.91
CA TYR A 92 9.61 -4.76 14.62
C TYR A 92 11.09 -5.04 14.35
N ALA A 93 11.41 -5.50 13.13
CA ALA A 93 12.78 -5.72 12.68
C ALA A 93 13.04 -4.95 11.37
N PRO A 94 13.87 -3.89 11.37
CA PRO A 94 14.25 -3.19 10.15
C PRO A 94 15.32 -3.99 9.37
N PHE A 95 15.25 -3.92 8.05
CA PHE A 95 16.37 -4.28 7.17
C PHE A 95 17.43 -3.18 7.17
N PHE A 96 17.00 -1.91 7.16
CA PHE A 96 17.83 -0.72 7.20
C PHE A 96 16.98 0.53 7.54
N THR A 97 17.65 1.65 7.82
CA THR A 97 17.07 2.99 7.72
C THR A 97 17.53 3.63 6.41
N THR A 98 16.66 4.30 5.66
CA THR A 98 17.07 4.99 4.42
C THR A 98 18.19 5.99 4.70
N GLY A 99 19.11 6.12 3.76
CA GLY A 99 20.37 6.84 3.96
C GLY A 99 21.44 6.06 4.73
N ASP A 100 21.22 4.79 5.07
CA ASP A 100 22.30 3.87 5.46
C ASP A 100 23.08 3.40 4.22
N LEU A 101 24.37 3.14 4.41
CA LEU A 101 25.18 2.42 3.42
C LEU A 101 24.94 0.91 3.62
N VAL A 102 24.38 0.25 2.60
CA VAL A 102 24.00 -1.17 2.63
C VAL A 102 24.82 -1.98 1.62
N PRO A 103 25.03 -3.30 1.84
CA PRO A 103 25.88 -4.11 0.97
C PRO A 103 25.39 -4.17 -0.48
N ASP A 104 26.28 -4.01 -1.45
CA ASP A 104 25.97 -4.11 -2.90
C ASP A 104 26.06 -5.54 -3.46
N GLY A 105 26.45 -6.51 -2.61
CA GLY A 105 26.70 -7.91 -2.98
C GLY A 105 28.00 -8.15 -3.78
N LYS A 106 28.83 -7.13 -3.97
CA LYS A 106 30.12 -7.16 -4.69
C LYS A 106 31.31 -6.74 -3.81
N GLY A 107 31.08 -6.62 -2.50
CA GLY A 107 32.09 -6.20 -1.51
C GLY A 107 32.12 -4.70 -1.25
N GLY A 108 31.24 -3.92 -1.89
CA GLY A 108 31.03 -2.49 -1.65
C GLY A 108 29.70 -2.20 -0.96
N THR A 109 29.29 -0.93 -1.00
CA THR A 109 28.03 -0.47 -0.42
C THR A 109 27.31 0.52 -1.35
N LEU A 110 25.99 0.59 -1.23
CA LEU A 110 25.12 1.57 -1.87
C LEU A 110 24.30 2.33 -0.82
N LEU A 111 23.82 3.53 -1.16
CA LEU A 111 22.94 4.31 -0.28
C LEU A 111 21.50 3.80 -0.41
N ALA A 112 20.92 3.30 0.69
CA ALA A 112 19.54 2.82 0.69
C ALA A 112 18.55 3.97 0.44
N GLY A 113 17.66 3.78 -0.53
CA GLY A 113 16.70 4.81 -0.96
C GLY A 113 17.34 5.97 -1.73
N GLY A 114 18.59 5.82 -2.18
CA GLY A 114 19.32 6.87 -2.89
C GLY A 114 18.78 7.14 -4.30
N TYR A 115 18.64 8.41 -4.65
CA TYR A 115 18.14 8.84 -5.96
C TYR A 115 19.20 8.80 -7.05
N VAL A 116 18.81 8.37 -8.24
CA VAL A 116 19.67 8.34 -9.43
C VAL A 116 18.99 8.99 -10.63
N ASP A 117 19.79 9.58 -11.51
CA ASP A 117 19.35 10.16 -12.78
C ASP A 117 19.07 9.07 -13.83
N PHE A 118 18.67 9.48 -15.03
CA PHE A 118 18.34 8.57 -16.13
C PHE A 118 19.54 7.74 -16.61
N ALA A 119 20.77 8.16 -16.31
CA ALA A 119 21.99 7.42 -16.60
C ALA A 119 22.46 6.55 -15.41
N GLY A 120 21.66 6.45 -14.34
CA GLY A 120 21.98 5.71 -13.14
C GLY A 120 23.00 6.38 -12.23
N LYS A 121 23.27 7.67 -12.40
CA LYS A 121 24.22 8.42 -11.55
C LYS A 121 23.53 9.02 -10.33
N PRO A 122 24.18 9.07 -9.16
CA PRO A 122 23.64 9.72 -7.97
C PRO A 122 23.18 11.16 -8.22
N ILE A 123 21.94 11.48 -7.83
CA ILE A 123 21.45 12.87 -7.81
C ILE A 123 21.92 13.51 -6.50
N MET A 124 22.68 14.59 -6.59
CA MET A 124 23.33 15.23 -5.45
C MET A 124 22.48 16.39 -4.89
N ASP A 125 22.33 16.40 -3.57
CA ASP A 125 21.85 17.52 -2.78
C ASP A 125 23.03 18.44 -2.44
N THR A 126 22.95 19.69 -2.93
CA THR A 126 23.96 20.73 -2.70
C THR A 126 23.37 21.95 -1.99
N THR A 127 22.22 21.80 -1.33
CA THR A 127 21.51 22.91 -0.66
C THR A 127 22.26 23.44 0.55
N VAL A 128 23.15 22.63 1.14
CA VAL A 128 24.03 23.03 2.25
C VAL A 128 25.48 23.06 1.78
N ALA A 129 26.08 24.25 1.80
CA ALA A 129 27.48 24.44 1.43
C ALA A 129 28.41 23.49 2.21
N ASP A 130 29.38 22.90 1.51
CA ASP A 130 30.38 21.96 2.03
C ASP A 130 29.83 20.68 2.68
N LYS A 131 28.53 20.37 2.53
CA LYS A 131 27.89 19.15 3.05
C LYS A 131 27.15 18.34 2.00
N ASN A 132 27.59 18.42 0.74
CA ASN A 132 26.99 17.72 -0.38
C ASN A 132 26.78 16.23 -0.06
N ARG A 133 25.56 15.74 -0.32
CA ARG A 133 25.20 14.32 -0.17
C ARG A 133 24.38 13.87 -1.37
N GLN A 134 24.30 12.57 -1.63
CA GLN A 134 23.26 12.07 -2.53
C GLN A 134 21.90 12.25 -1.85
N PHE A 135 20.87 12.65 -2.61
CA PHE A 135 19.49 12.58 -2.12
C PHE A 135 19.13 11.14 -1.77
N PHE A 136 18.39 10.94 -0.68
CA PHE A 136 17.77 9.67 -0.35
C PHE A 136 16.39 9.93 0.25
N SER A 137 15.49 8.97 0.04
CA SER A 137 14.08 9.12 0.38
C SER A 137 13.84 8.91 1.87
N ASP A 138 13.05 9.79 2.47
CA ASP A 138 12.40 9.59 3.77
C ASP A 138 11.05 8.87 3.63
N SER A 139 10.69 8.43 2.42
CA SER A 139 9.38 7.90 2.07
C SER A 139 9.42 6.52 1.39
N PRO A 140 9.88 5.45 2.06
CA PRO A 140 9.72 4.10 1.55
C PRO A 140 8.25 3.68 1.63
N ASP A 141 7.73 3.10 0.56
CA ASP A 141 6.32 2.75 0.43
C ASP A 141 6.15 1.26 0.05
N GLY A 142 5.46 0.97 -1.05
CA GLY A 142 5.12 -0.35 -1.54
C GLY A 142 6.26 -1.37 -1.42
N THR A 143 5.97 -2.46 -0.69
CA THR A 143 6.93 -3.54 -0.45
C THR A 143 6.31 -4.88 -0.80
N SER A 144 7.07 -5.75 -1.48
CA SER A 144 6.66 -7.14 -1.73
C SER A 144 7.76 -8.10 -1.34
N LEU A 145 7.41 -9.17 -0.61
CA LEU A 145 8.32 -10.23 -0.18
C LEU A 145 8.01 -11.50 -0.96
N LEU A 146 9.04 -12.15 -1.53
CA LEU A 146 8.91 -13.32 -2.38
C LEU A 146 10.11 -14.26 -2.29
N LYS A 147 9.96 -15.47 -2.83
CA LYS A 147 11.06 -16.42 -3.06
C LYS A 147 11.18 -16.74 -4.55
N LEU A 148 12.38 -17.12 -4.96
CA LEU A 148 12.64 -17.73 -6.27
C LEU A 148 13.18 -19.15 -6.04
N ASP A 149 12.70 -20.12 -6.81
CA ASP A 149 13.13 -21.51 -6.68
C ASP A 149 14.58 -21.73 -7.14
N ASN A 150 15.13 -20.82 -7.94
CA ASN A 150 16.44 -20.94 -8.58
C ASN A 150 17.42 -19.83 -8.18
N ALA A 151 17.27 -19.25 -6.99
CA ALA A 151 18.15 -18.19 -6.49
C ALA A 151 19.64 -18.59 -6.55
N SER A 152 20.50 -17.67 -6.99
CA SER A 152 21.94 -17.89 -7.21
C SER A 152 22.82 -16.83 -6.54
N VAL A 153 22.30 -16.13 -5.53
CA VAL A 153 23.03 -15.06 -4.83
C VAL A 153 24.07 -15.64 -3.87
N ALA A 154 25.29 -15.13 -3.93
CA ALA A 154 26.35 -15.50 -3.00
C ALA A 154 26.11 -14.93 -1.59
N GLY A 155 26.66 -15.60 -0.56
CA GLY A 155 26.63 -15.11 0.83
C GLY A 155 25.39 -15.48 1.64
N ILE A 156 24.42 -16.18 1.04
CA ILE A 156 23.26 -16.75 1.74
C ILE A 156 23.70 -17.96 2.57
N LYS A 157 23.34 -18.00 3.86
CA LYS A 157 23.66 -19.13 4.76
C LYS A 157 22.46 -20.04 5.00
N GLY A 158 21.26 -19.46 5.01
CA GLY A 158 19.97 -20.14 5.12
C GLY A 158 19.26 -20.23 3.78
N ASN A 159 18.01 -19.76 3.74
CA ASN A 159 17.24 -19.70 2.50
C ASN A 159 17.29 -18.29 1.89
N ALA A 160 17.42 -18.21 0.57
CA ALA A 160 17.31 -16.95 -0.14
C ALA A 160 15.85 -16.47 -0.17
N VAL A 161 15.64 -15.23 0.28
CA VAL A 161 14.38 -14.50 0.18
C VAL A 161 14.65 -13.17 -0.50
N PHE A 162 13.69 -12.66 -1.27
CA PHE A 162 13.80 -11.36 -1.91
C PHE A 162 12.69 -10.44 -1.43
N ALA A 163 13.01 -9.15 -1.34
CA ALA A 163 12.00 -8.10 -1.29
C ALA A 163 12.21 -7.10 -2.44
N VAL A 164 11.12 -6.50 -2.91
CA VAL A 164 11.17 -5.31 -3.77
C VAL A 164 10.54 -4.18 -2.98
N VAL A 165 11.21 -3.03 -2.91
CA VAL A 165 10.76 -1.85 -2.16
C VAL A 165 10.89 -0.63 -3.06
N GLN A 166 9.82 0.16 -3.13
CA GLN A 166 9.79 1.45 -3.81
C GLN A 166 9.77 2.61 -2.82
N PHE A 167 10.11 3.80 -3.32
CA PHE A 167 10.30 4.98 -2.51
C PHE A 167 9.57 6.14 -3.18
N GLU A 168 8.50 6.61 -2.56
CA GLU A 168 7.51 7.50 -3.16
C GLU A 168 8.13 8.86 -3.50
N TYR A 169 8.66 9.56 -2.49
CA TYR A 169 9.27 10.89 -2.65
C TYR A 169 10.34 11.22 -1.59
N THR A 170 10.85 12.44 -1.64
CA THR A 170 11.65 13.06 -0.57
C THR A 170 10.95 14.32 -0.11
N THR A 171 10.73 14.48 1.18
CA THR A 171 9.97 15.64 1.70
C THR A 171 10.78 16.93 1.57
N TRP A 172 12.02 16.92 2.08
CA TRP A 172 12.88 18.11 2.15
C TRP A 172 14.30 17.84 1.64
N ALA A 173 14.92 18.85 1.04
CA ALA A 173 16.36 18.87 0.88
C ALA A 173 17.07 19.03 2.25
N GLN A 174 18.39 18.82 2.26
CA GLN A 174 19.22 18.82 3.47
C GLN A 174 19.20 20.14 4.24
N ASP A 175 18.88 21.27 3.59
CA ASP A 175 18.67 22.56 4.25
C ASP A 175 17.43 22.60 5.18
N GLY A 176 16.57 21.57 5.10
CA GLY A 176 15.34 21.43 5.87
C GLY A 176 14.25 22.44 5.49
N LYS A 177 14.36 23.07 4.31
CA LYS A 177 13.48 24.17 3.86
C LYS A 177 13.06 24.05 2.40
N THR A 178 13.93 23.52 1.54
CA THR A 178 13.61 23.34 0.13
C THR A 178 12.74 22.10 -0.02
N ASP A 179 11.47 22.32 -0.34
CA ASP A 179 10.50 21.26 -0.63
C ASP A 179 10.98 20.41 -1.83
N MET A 180 10.89 19.09 -1.70
CA MET A 180 11.32 18.12 -2.72
C MET A 180 10.21 17.16 -3.16
N TYR A 181 8.98 17.32 -2.66
CA TYR A 181 7.86 16.46 -2.98
C TYR A 181 7.62 16.37 -4.50
N GLY A 182 7.66 15.16 -5.06
CA GLY A 182 7.50 14.88 -6.49
C GLY A 182 8.53 15.51 -7.42
N LYS A 183 9.68 16.00 -6.92
CA LYS A 183 10.73 16.65 -7.75
C LYS A 183 11.87 15.72 -8.14
N LEU A 184 11.88 14.48 -7.66
CA LEU A 184 12.92 13.49 -7.92
C LEU A 184 12.29 12.20 -8.49
N PRO A 185 13.01 11.43 -9.33
CA PRO A 185 12.52 10.15 -9.83
C PRO A 185 12.49 9.09 -8.73
N SER A 186 11.32 8.51 -8.47
CA SER A 186 11.13 7.52 -7.40
C SER A 186 12.08 6.32 -7.55
N PRO A 187 12.92 6.03 -6.54
CA PRO A 187 13.77 4.85 -6.53
C PRO A 187 12.95 3.57 -6.34
N ILE A 188 13.50 2.45 -6.82
CA ILE A 188 12.98 1.11 -6.54
C ILE A 188 14.15 0.12 -6.49
N ALA A 189 14.13 -0.78 -5.53
CA ALA A 189 15.25 -1.67 -5.26
C ALA A 189 14.84 -3.10 -4.94
N VAL A 190 15.68 -4.04 -5.36
CA VAL A 190 15.64 -5.45 -4.93
C VAL A 190 16.55 -5.62 -3.72
N LEU A 191 16.01 -6.21 -2.67
CA LEU A 191 16.73 -6.66 -1.48
C LEU A 191 16.87 -8.17 -1.58
N THR A 192 18.09 -8.69 -1.43
CA THR A 192 18.31 -10.10 -1.13
C THR A 192 18.50 -10.27 0.36
N LEU A 193 17.71 -11.17 0.94
CA LEU A 193 17.65 -11.47 2.36
C LEU A 193 18.08 -12.92 2.61
N ASP A 194 18.86 -13.12 3.67
CA ASP A 194 19.17 -14.43 4.23
C ASP A 194 18.14 -14.75 5.32
N GLN A 195 17.34 -15.79 5.09
CA GLN A 195 16.37 -16.29 6.05
C GLN A 195 16.98 -17.44 6.85
N ASP A 196 17.18 -17.22 8.15
CA ASP A 196 17.62 -18.26 9.09
C ASP A 196 16.58 -19.41 9.14
N PRO A 197 16.93 -20.65 8.78
CA PRO A 197 15.98 -21.76 8.77
C PRO A 197 15.48 -22.16 10.17
N ALA A 198 16.25 -21.87 11.23
CA ALA A 198 15.90 -22.22 12.60
C ALA A 198 14.97 -21.19 13.25
N THR A 199 15.15 -19.90 12.92
CA THR A 199 14.44 -18.80 13.60
C THR A 199 13.49 -18.03 12.69
N GLY A 200 13.63 -18.14 11.37
CA GLY A 200 12.91 -17.34 10.38
C GLY A 200 13.39 -15.89 10.29
N LYS A 201 14.44 -15.49 11.03
CA LYS A 201 14.94 -14.12 10.94
C LYS A 201 15.45 -13.82 9.52
N LEU A 202 14.98 -12.73 8.94
CA LEU A 202 15.47 -12.17 7.68
C LEU A 202 16.57 -11.14 7.93
N SER A 203 17.71 -11.27 7.24
CA SER A 203 18.84 -10.34 7.31
C SER A 203 19.27 -9.89 5.91
N LEU A 204 19.53 -8.59 5.72
CA LEU A 204 19.95 -8.05 4.43
C LEU A 204 21.35 -8.55 4.03
N VAL A 205 21.46 -9.08 2.81
CA VAL A 205 22.74 -9.54 2.20
C VAL A 205 23.16 -8.69 1.02
N LYS A 206 22.19 -8.22 0.22
CA LYS A 206 22.45 -7.41 -0.98
C LYS A 206 21.30 -6.44 -1.20
N TYR A 207 21.65 -5.22 -1.60
CA TYR A 207 20.76 -4.19 -2.09
C TYR A 207 21.11 -3.86 -3.54
N HIS A 208 20.10 -3.77 -4.40
CA HIS A 208 20.27 -3.50 -5.82
C HIS A 208 19.22 -2.52 -6.32
N ASN A 209 19.65 -1.34 -6.77
CA ASN A 209 18.78 -0.41 -7.50
C ASN A 209 18.35 -1.04 -8.82
N VAL A 210 17.05 -1.08 -9.10
CA VAL A 210 16.53 -1.52 -10.40
C VAL A 210 16.71 -0.37 -11.39
N ASP A 211 17.22 -0.67 -12.58
CA ASP A 211 17.32 0.30 -13.67
C ASP A 211 15.91 0.67 -14.17
N THR A 212 15.54 1.95 -14.00
CA THR A 212 14.22 2.49 -14.37
C THR A 212 14.19 3.12 -15.76
N ALA A 213 15.31 3.19 -16.48
CA ALA A 213 15.36 3.75 -17.82
C ALA A 213 14.37 3.07 -18.81
N PRO A 214 14.18 1.72 -18.80
CA PRO A 214 13.17 1.07 -19.64
C PRO A 214 11.72 1.53 -19.37
N ALA A 215 11.45 2.12 -18.21
CA ALA A 215 10.16 2.67 -17.80
C ALA A 215 10.08 4.20 -17.93
N MET A 216 11.09 4.86 -18.52
CA MET A 216 11.21 6.33 -18.63
C MET A 216 11.36 7.05 -17.27
N GLY A 217 11.95 6.37 -16.28
CA GLY A 217 11.92 6.81 -14.89
C GLY A 217 10.56 6.53 -14.23
N LEU A 218 10.51 6.63 -12.90
CA LEU A 218 9.29 6.44 -12.13
C LEU A 218 8.83 7.75 -11.51
N TRP A 219 7.51 7.92 -11.41
CA TRP A 219 6.85 9.10 -10.88
C TRP A 219 6.03 8.73 -9.64
N ILE A 220 6.37 9.31 -8.49
CA ILE A 220 5.63 9.24 -7.22
C ILE A 220 5.05 7.83 -6.99
N THR A 221 5.95 6.86 -6.75
CA THR A 221 5.51 5.46 -6.63
C THR A 221 4.89 5.19 -5.27
N CYS A 222 3.58 4.92 -5.20
CA CYS A 222 2.82 4.75 -3.96
C CYS A 222 2.79 3.28 -3.48
N GLY A 223 1.62 2.69 -3.30
CA GLY A 223 1.44 1.30 -2.87
C GLY A 223 1.96 0.27 -3.88
N ALA A 224 2.05 -0.99 -3.43
CA ALA A 224 2.43 -2.09 -4.30
C ALA A 224 1.80 -3.43 -3.92
N SER A 225 1.70 -4.32 -4.90
CA SER A 225 1.27 -5.70 -4.66
C SER A 225 2.19 -6.73 -5.32
N LEU A 226 2.15 -7.95 -4.80
CA LEU A 226 2.80 -9.08 -5.44
C LEU A 226 1.78 -9.75 -6.37
N SER A 227 2.12 -9.87 -7.65
CA SER A 227 1.31 -10.61 -8.61
C SER A 227 1.28 -12.11 -8.23
N PRO A 228 0.23 -12.85 -8.61
CA PRO A 228 0.20 -14.30 -8.44
C PRO A 228 1.34 -15.08 -9.14
N TRP A 229 2.06 -14.44 -10.08
CA TRP A 229 3.20 -15.03 -10.78
C TRP A 229 4.55 -14.54 -10.25
N GLY A 230 4.59 -13.87 -9.09
CA GLY A 230 5.82 -13.57 -8.37
C GLY A 230 6.59 -12.35 -8.89
N THR A 231 5.87 -11.34 -9.38
CA THR A 231 6.44 -10.03 -9.74
C THR A 231 5.86 -8.93 -8.86
N HIS A 232 6.63 -7.88 -8.65
CA HIS A 232 6.19 -6.72 -7.88
C HIS A 232 5.49 -5.73 -8.81
N LEU A 233 4.21 -5.45 -8.52
CA LEU A 233 3.38 -4.47 -9.20
C LEU A 233 3.44 -3.19 -8.38
N SER A 234 4.21 -2.23 -8.90
CA SER A 234 4.33 -0.86 -8.39
C SER A 234 3.18 -0.01 -8.94
N SER A 235 3.02 1.22 -8.46
CA SER A 235 1.94 2.11 -8.90
C SER A 235 2.46 3.54 -8.95
N GLU A 236 2.26 4.26 -10.06
CA GLU A 236 2.54 5.70 -10.13
C GLU A 236 1.28 6.51 -9.81
N GLU A 237 1.38 7.37 -8.81
CA GLU A 237 0.29 8.19 -8.29
C GLU A 237 0.34 9.63 -8.85
N TYR A 238 -0.76 10.37 -8.74
CA TYR A 238 -0.91 11.78 -9.08
C TYR A 238 -0.36 12.14 -10.46
N GLU A 239 -0.97 11.59 -11.50
CA GLU A 239 -0.45 11.70 -12.84
C GLU A 239 -0.37 13.19 -13.29
N PRO A 240 0.75 13.64 -13.88
CA PRO A 240 0.91 15.05 -14.23
C PRO A 240 -0.07 15.48 -15.34
N ASP A 241 -0.98 16.42 -15.07
CA ASP A 241 -2.00 16.83 -16.05
C ASP A 241 -1.38 17.47 -17.31
N ALA A 242 -1.51 16.80 -18.45
CA ALA A 242 -0.92 17.19 -19.73
C ALA A 242 -1.45 18.55 -20.25
N PHE A 243 -2.66 18.98 -19.88
CA PHE A 243 -3.21 20.29 -20.28
C PHE A 243 -2.56 21.47 -19.54
N THR A 244 -2.02 21.24 -18.34
CA THR A 244 -1.44 22.31 -17.49
C THR A 244 0.06 22.14 -17.27
N ILE A 245 0.66 21.12 -17.90
CA ILE A 245 2.04 20.67 -17.65
C ILE A 245 3.09 21.74 -17.92
N ALA A 246 2.87 22.61 -18.91
CA ALA A 246 3.83 23.64 -19.29
C ALA A 246 4.15 24.65 -18.16
N SER A 247 3.22 24.82 -17.21
CA SER A 247 3.38 25.67 -16.02
C SER A 247 3.69 24.90 -14.73
N ASN A 248 3.74 23.58 -14.77
CA ASN A 248 3.95 22.77 -13.59
C ASN A 248 5.44 22.79 -13.17
N ALA A 249 5.75 23.50 -12.08
CA ALA A 249 7.11 23.65 -11.57
C ALA A 249 7.68 22.34 -10.98
N GLN A 250 6.83 21.51 -10.36
CA GLN A 250 7.23 20.21 -9.83
C GLN A 250 7.69 19.28 -10.96
N PHE A 251 6.89 19.17 -12.02
CA PHE A 251 7.23 18.33 -13.18
C PHE A 251 8.49 18.80 -13.92
N LYS A 252 8.71 20.12 -14.02
CA LYS A 252 9.96 20.66 -14.57
C LYS A 252 11.18 20.30 -13.71
N ALA A 253 11.05 20.41 -12.39
CA ALA A 253 12.11 20.01 -11.46
C ALA A 253 12.40 18.50 -11.55
N TYR A 254 11.35 17.67 -11.60
CA TYR A 254 11.45 16.24 -11.86
C TYR A 254 12.20 15.96 -13.17
N SER A 255 11.79 16.58 -14.27
CA SER A 255 12.42 16.42 -15.58
C SER A 255 13.90 16.79 -15.54
N LYS A 256 14.23 17.90 -14.86
CA LYS A 256 15.61 18.36 -14.70
C LYS A 256 16.45 17.39 -13.88
N ASN A 257 15.91 16.85 -12.79
CA ASN A 257 16.62 15.92 -11.94
C ASN A 257 16.82 14.55 -12.60
N LEU A 258 15.82 14.07 -13.36
CA LEU A 258 15.91 12.79 -14.07
C LEU A 258 16.76 12.89 -15.34
N PHE A 259 16.46 13.86 -16.22
CA PHE A 259 17.04 13.93 -17.56
C PHE A 259 18.10 15.01 -17.75
N GLY A 260 18.31 15.90 -16.78
CA GLY A 260 19.18 17.07 -16.92
C GLY A 260 18.55 18.24 -17.69
N SER A 261 17.25 18.16 -18.03
CA SER A 261 16.52 19.19 -18.78
C SER A 261 15.10 19.36 -18.24
N GLU A 262 14.63 20.60 -18.10
CA GLU A 262 13.27 20.90 -17.60
C GLU A 262 12.14 20.52 -18.58
N THR A 263 12.46 20.17 -19.83
CA THR A 263 11.48 19.98 -20.91
C THR A 263 11.54 18.61 -21.59
N GLN A 264 12.39 17.69 -21.10
CA GLN A 264 12.57 16.38 -21.72
C GLN A 264 11.52 15.36 -21.30
N ALA A 265 11.04 15.42 -20.05
CA ALA A 265 10.01 14.53 -19.57
C ALA A 265 8.68 14.78 -20.29
N ASN A 266 7.96 13.70 -20.63
CA ASN A 266 6.64 13.74 -21.24
C ASN A 266 5.59 13.29 -20.21
N PRO A 267 4.54 14.09 -19.90
CA PRO A 267 3.54 13.72 -18.89
C PRO A 267 2.85 12.39 -19.20
N TYR A 268 2.70 12.01 -20.47
CA TYR A 268 2.07 10.74 -20.86
C TYR A 268 2.92 9.50 -20.59
N HIS A 269 4.17 9.65 -20.17
CA HIS A 269 5.01 8.53 -19.73
C HIS A 269 4.78 8.13 -18.27
N TYR A 270 3.98 8.90 -17.52
CA TYR A 270 3.79 8.75 -16.07
C TYR A 270 2.32 8.59 -15.70
N GLY A 271 2.05 8.03 -14.52
CA GLY A 271 0.71 7.66 -14.04
C GLY A 271 0.28 6.27 -14.49
N HIS A 272 1.24 5.37 -14.74
CA HIS A 272 1.00 4.01 -15.21
C HIS A 272 1.48 2.99 -14.18
N LEU A 273 1.28 1.70 -14.46
CA LEU A 273 1.72 0.61 -13.59
C LEU A 273 3.11 0.06 -13.99
N PRO A 274 4.17 0.26 -13.19
CA PRO A 274 5.44 -0.45 -13.37
C PRO A 274 5.38 -1.88 -12.78
N GLU A 275 6.04 -2.83 -13.43
CA GLU A 275 6.18 -4.22 -12.94
C GLU A 275 7.66 -4.60 -12.88
N VAL A 276 8.14 -4.98 -11.69
CA VAL A 276 9.50 -5.48 -11.45
C VAL A 276 9.51 -6.99 -11.38
N THR A 277 10.41 -7.59 -12.17
CA THR A 277 10.77 -9.01 -12.09
C THR A 277 12.10 -9.13 -11.36
N VAL A 278 12.15 -9.96 -10.31
CA VAL A 278 13.39 -10.27 -9.59
C VAL A 278 14.13 -11.38 -10.32
N ASN A 279 15.42 -11.18 -10.57
CA ASN A 279 16.29 -12.16 -11.21
C ASN A 279 16.92 -13.10 -10.17
N PRO A 280 17.32 -14.33 -10.57
CA PRO A 280 17.97 -15.29 -9.68
C PRO A 280 19.21 -14.76 -8.93
N ASP A 281 19.95 -13.83 -9.53
CA ASP A 281 21.15 -13.22 -8.94
C ASP A 281 20.85 -12.04 -7.99
N GLY A 282 19.58 -11.75 -7.72
CA GLY A 282 19.13 -10.65 -6.87
C GLY A 282 19.26 -9.27 -7.53
N SER A 283 19.40 -9.21 -8.86
CA SER A 283 19.08 -8.00 -9.64
C SER A 283 17.59 -7.94 -9.98
N GLY A 284 17.14 -6.89 -10.66
CA GLY A 284 15.77 -6.80 -11.15
C GLY A 284 15.67 -6.10 -12.51
N THR A 285 14.59 -6.38 -13.23
CA THR A 285 14.21 -5.69 -14.47
C THR A 285 12.83 -5.12 -14.35
N ILE A 286 12.56 -4.00 -15.02
CA ILE A 286 11.27 -3.31 -14.98
C ILE A 286 10.68 -3.14 -16.37
N LYS A 287 9.34 -3.15 -16.44
CA LYS A 287 8.54 -2.70 -17.59
C LYS A 287 7.36 -1.88 -17.08
N LYS A 288 6.74 -1.09 -17.95
CA LYS A 288 5.59 -0.23 -17.62
C LYS A 288 4.38 -0.60 -18.48
N HIS A 289 3.23 -0.78 -17.83
CA HIS A 289 1.99 -1.21 -18.47
C HIS A 289 1.04 -0.04 -18.72
N TYR A 290 1.14 0.52 -19.92
CA TYR A 290 0.34 1.67 -20.35
C TYR A 290 -1.13 1.34 -20.63
N CYS A 291 -1.47 0.07 -20.89
CA CYS A 291 -2.85 -0.33 -21.20
C CYS A 291 -3.74 -0.51 -19.96
N LEU A 292 -3.21 -0.34 -18.74
CA LEU A 292 -4.03 -0.32 -17.53
C LEU A 292 -4.68 1.05 -17.26
N GLY A 293 -4.43 2.01 -18.16
CA GLY A 293 -4.95 3.37 -18.04
C GLY A 293 -4.05 4.23 -17.18
N ARG A 294 -4.05 5.51 -17.52
CA ARG A 294 -3.36 6.57 -16.80
C ARG A 294 -4.27 7.19 -15.74
N ILE A 295 -4.09 6.81 -14.48
CA ILE A 295 -4.85 7.26 -13.29
C ILE A 295 -3.88 7.44 -12.12
N SER A 296 -4.38 7.88 -10.97
CA SER A 296 -3.61 7.95 -9.72
C SER A 296 -3.60 6.57 -9.07
N HIS A 297 -2.68 5.70 -9.50
CA HIS A 297 -2.66 4.32 -9.04
C HIS A 297 -2.10 4.25 -7.61
N GLU A 298 -2.87 3.63 -6.71
CA GLU A 298 -2.41 3.36 -5.34
C GLU A 298 -1.80 1.95 -5.21
N LEU A 299 -2.63 0.95 -4.96
CA LEU A 299 -2.24 -0.44 -4.88
C LEU A 299 -3.24 -1.25 -5.71
N ILE A 300 -2.75 -1.85 -6.79
CA ILE A 300 -3.56 -2.70 -7.64
C ILE A 300 -3.61 -4.13 -7.11
N GLN A 301 -4.74 -4.82 -7.25
CA GLN A 301 -4.85 -6.23 -6.86
C GLN A 301 -5.21 -7.08 -8.08
N VAL A 302 -4.31 -7.98 -8.45
CA VAL A 302 -4.60 -9.04 -9.43
C VAL A 302 -5.36 -10.18 -8.76
N MET A 303 -6.42 -10.63 -9.40
CA MET A 303 -7.31 -11.67 -8.92
C MET A 303 -6.73 -13.08 -9.19
N PRO A 304 -7.23 -14.13 -8.52
CA PRO A 304 -6.74 -15.50 -8.69
C PRO A 304 -6.90 -16.11 -10.10
N ASP A 305 -7.65 -15.49 -11.01
CA ASP A 305 -7.67 -15.88 -12.43
C ASP A 305 -6.42 -15.44 -13.21
N ASN A 306 -5.47 -14.77 -12.55
CA ASN A 306 -4.23 -14.25 -13.14
C ASN A 306 -4.46 -13.26 -14.30
N ARG A 307 -5.64 -12.63 -14.40
CA ARG A 307 -6.01 -11.74 -15.51
C ARG A 307 -6.64 -10.44 -15.03
N THR A 308 -7.55 -10.55 -14.08
CA THR A 308 -8.37 -9.43 -13.65
C THR A 308 -7.60 -8.64 -12.61
N ALA A 309 -7.41 -7.35 -12.84
CA ALA A 309 -6.85 -6.42 -11.87
C ALA A 309 -7.93 -5.42 -11.46
N ILE A 310 -8.07 -5.18 -10.15
CA ILE A 310 -8.90 -4.12 -9.59
C ILE A 310 -7.96 -3.01 -9.12
N MET A 311 -8.33 -1.76 -9.39
CA MET A 311 -7.49 -0.59 -9.17
C MET A 311 -8.32 0.51 -8.50
N GLY A 312 -7.84 0.95 -7.34
CA GLY A 312 -8.24 2.22 -6.73
C GLY A 312 -7.71 3.40 -7.55
N ASP A 313 -8.17 4.59 -7.17
CA ASP A 313 -7.82 5.84 -7.83
C ASP A 313 -7.72 6.91 -6.73
N ASP A 314 -6.48 7.26 -6.35
CA ASP A 314 -6.25 8.26 -5.32
C ASP A 314 -6.39 9.68 -5.90
N ALA A 315 -7.64 10.10 -6.08
CA ALA A 315 -7.98 11.38 -6.65
C ALA A 315 -9.31 11.90 -6.14
N THR A 316 -9.41 13.23 -6.00
CA THR A 316 -10.73 13.87 -5.85
C THR A 316 -11.51 13.78 -7.15
N ASN A 317 -12.76 13.30 -7.06
CA ASN A 317 -13.52 12.80 -8.20
C ASN A 317 -12.87 11.57 -8.86
N GLY A 318 -12.21 10.73 -8.08
CA GLY A 318 -11.64 9.46 -8.53
C GLY A 318 -12.70 8.38 -8.80
N GLY A 319 -12.30 7.40 -9.59
CA GLY A 319 -13.12 6.26 -10.01
C GLY A 319 -12.75 4.94 -9.30
N PHE A 320 -13.44 3.87 -9.68
CA PHE A 320 -13.03 2.50 -9.36
C PHE A 320 -12.85 1.75 -10.67
N PHE A 321 -11.65 1.23 -10.91
CA PHE A 321 -11.26 0.71 -12.21
C PHE A 321 -10.99 -0.78 -12.16
N MET A 322 -11.16 -1.43 -13.32
CA MET A 322 -10.84 -2.82 -13.52
C MET A 322 -10.16 -3.00 -14.88
N PHE A 323 -9.14 -3.84 -14.92
CA PHE A 323 -8.50 -4.28 -16.14
C PHE A 323 -8.63 -5.80 -16.26
N VAL A 324 -8.92 -6.30 -17.45
CA VAL A 324 -8.95 -7.75 -17.73
C VAL A 324 -7.95 -8.04 -18.84
N ALA A 325 -6.88 -8.76 -18.50
CA ALA A 325 -5.84 -9.14 -19.44
C ALA A 325 -6.32 -10.18 -20.47
N ASP A 326 -5.86 -10.03 -21.71
CA ASP A 326 -6.15 -10.95 -22.81
C ASP A 326 -5.53 -12.33 -22.58
N LYS A 327 -4.47 -12.41 -21.77
CA LYS A 327 -3.78 -13.65 -21.41
C LYS A 327 -3.44 -13.67 -19.91
N GLU A 328 -3.56 -14.85 -19.29
CA GLU A 328 -3.13 -15.04 -17.90
C GLU A 328 -1.65 -14.69 -17.74
N LYS A 329 -1.33 -14.02 -16.62
CA LYS A 329 0.04 -13.65 -16.22
C LYS A 329 0.73 -12.69 -17.18
N ASP A 330 -0.04 -12.01 -18.03
CA ASP A 330 0.49 -11.07 -19.01
C ASP A 330 -0.41 -9.83 -19.10
N LEU A 331 -0.01 -8.78 -18.37
CA LEU A 331 -0.71 -7.49 -18.34
C LEU A 331 -0.44 -6.61 -19.57
N SER A 332 0.29 -7.10 -20.58
CA SER A 332 0.70 -6.28 -21.74
C SER A 332 -0.43 -5.94 -22.71
N ALA A 333 -1.58 -6.62 -22.63
CA ALA A 333 -2.76 -6.38 -23.45
C ALA A 333 -4.05 -6.77 -22.73
N GLY A 334 -5.12 -6.02 -22.96
CA GLY A 334 -6.41 -6.30 -22.34
C GLY A 334 -7.45 -5.20 -22.52
N SER A 335 -8.46 -5.23 -21.67
CA SER A 335 -9.58 -4.29 -21.66
C SER A 335 -9.67 -3.53 -20.34
N LEU A 336 -9.81 -2.20 -20.42
CA LEU A 336 -9.97 -1.30 -19.28
C LEU A 336 -11.44 -0.94 -19.08
N PHE A 337 -11.88 -0.93 -17.84
CA PHE A 337 -13.25 -0.64 -17.42
C PHE A 337 -13.27 0.36 -16.26
N VAL A 338 -14.34 1.15 -16.17
CA VAL A 338 -14.67 1.97 -15.01
C VAL A 338 -16.01 1.55 -14.42
N ALA A 339 -16.12 1.57 -13.10
CA ALA A 339 -17.33 1.25 -12.39
C ALA A 339 -18.41 2.34 -12.56
N LYS A 340 -19.66 1.89 -12.61
CA LYS A 340 -20.87 2.70 -12.49
C LYS A 340 -21.69 2.12 -11.35
N PHE A 341 -21.81 2.88 -10.26
CA PHE A 341 -22.57 2.47 -9.08
C PHE A 341 -24.06 2.77 -9.27
N GLY A 342 -24.91 1.85 -8.83
CA GLY A 342 -26.34 2.08 -8.68
C GLY A 342 -26.68 2.74 -7.35
N ALA A 343 -27.96 2.90 -7.09
CA ALA A 343 -28.45 3.42 -5.81
C ALA A 343 -28.10 2.47 -4.64
N GLY A 344 -27.98 3.02 -3.43
CA GLY A 344 -27.80 2.25 -2.20
C GLY A 344 -26.43 2.42 -1.51
N PHE A 345 -25.58 3.34 -1.99
CA PHE A 345 -24.33 3.66 -1.29
C PHE A 345 -24.65 4.25 0.08
N SER A 346 -24.02 3.71 1.13
CA SER A 346 -24.29 4.09 2.52
C SER A 346 -23.08 3.80 3.39
N LEU A 347 -22.88 4.65 4.41
CA LEU A 347 -21.88 4.44 5.46
C LEU A 347 -22.38 3.49 6.57
N ASP A 348 -23.67 3.15 6.57
CA ASP A 348 -24.21 2.13 7.47
C ASP A 348 -23.67 0.75 7.08
N THR A 349 -22.83 0.18 7.95
CA THR A 349 -22.22 -1.14 7.78
C THR A 349 -23.25 -2.30 7.71
N ALA A 350 -24.49 -2.06 8.14
CA ALA A 350 -25.59 -3.02 8.04
C ALA A 350 -26.42 -2.88 6.75
N ALA A 351 -26.20 -1.84 5.94
CA ALA A 351 -26.93 -1.63 4.70
C ALA A 351 -26.65 -2.73 3.65
N ALA A 352 -27.61 -2.94 2.75
CA ALA A 352 -27.51 -3.96 1.71
C ALA A 352 -26.38 -3.71 0.68
N GLY A 353 -25.96 -2.45 0.52
CA GLY A 353 -24.93 -2.04 -0.43
C GLY A 353 -25.48 -1.51 -1.76
N ALA A 354 -24.58 -1.00 -2.60
CA ALA A 354 -24.88 -0.48 -3.93
C ALA A 354 -24.41 -1.46 -5.02
N PRO A 355 -25.23 -1.77 -6.04
CA PRO A 355 -24.80 -2.62 -7.14
C PRO A 355 -23.76 -1.90 -8.00
N ILE A 356 -22.84 -2.66 -8.56
CA ILE A 356 -21.78 -2.18 -9.46
C ILE A 356 -22.04 -2.75 -10.86
N SER A 357 -22.01 -1.88 -11.85
CA SER A 357 -21.95 -2.23 -13.28
C SER A 357 -20.68 -1.65 -13.90
N TRP A 358 -20.25 -2.16 -15.05
CA TRP A 358 -18.95 -1.80 -15.64
C TRP A 358 -19.09 -1.22 -17.03
N ILE A 359 -18.43 -0.10 -17.26
CA ILE A 359 -18.36 0.56 -18.57
C ILE A 359 -17.00 0.24 -19.16
N LYS A 360 -16.97 -0.44 -20.31
CA LYS A 360 -15.73 -0.68 -21.05
C LYS A 360 -15.24 0.62 -21.66
N LEU A 361 -14.03 1.06 -21.30
CA LEU A 361 -13.40 2.25 -21.86
C LEU A 361 -12.70 1.96 -23.17
N GLY A 362 -12.00 0.83 -23.25
CA GLY A 362 -11.28 0.42 -24.46
C GLY A 362 -10.53 -0.89 -24.30
N SER A 363 -9.92 -1.35 -25.40
CA SER A 363 -8.95 -2.45 -25.42
C SER A 363 -7.70 -2.00 -26.17
N ALA A 364 -6.53 -2.33 -25.65
CA ALA A 364 -5.26 -1.98 -26.25
C ALA A 364 -4.12 -2.85 -25.72
N THR A 365 -2.99 -2.81 -26.42
CA THR A 365 -1.71 -3.25 -25.86
C THR A 365 -0.94 -2.09 -25.25
N SER A 366 -0.08 -2.36 -24.27
CA SER A 366 0.81 -1.35 -23.69
C SER A 366 1.75 -0.74 -24.75
N ALA A 367 2.16 -1.51 -25.75
CA ALA A 367 2.99 -1.01 -26.85
C ALA A 367 2.25 0.02 -27.72
N GLU A 368 0.97 -0.23 -28.03
CA GLU A 368 0.13 0.73 -28.75
C GLU A 368 0.00 2.04 -27.97
N ILE A 369 -0.32 1.96 -26.67
CA ILE A 369 -0.53 3.17 -25.86
C ILE A 369 0.77 3.93 -25.64
N LYS A 370 1.90 3.22 -25.45
CA LYS A 370 3.21 3.88 -25.39
C LYS A 370 3.52 4.64 -26.69
N ALA A 371 3.23 4.06 -27.86
CA ALA A 371 3.45 4.74 -29.14
C ALA A 371 2.58 6.01 -29.27
N LEU A 372 1.36 6.00 -28.75
CA LEU A 372 0.52 7.19 -28.66
C LEU A 372 1.10 8.22 -27.68
N ALA A 373 1.57 7.79 -26.51
CA ALA A 373 2.22 8.66 -25.53
C ALA A 373 3.47 9.34 -26.10
N ASP A 374 4.25 8.63 -26.91
CA ASP A 374 5.47 9.14 -27.55
C ASP A 374 5.19 10.21 -28.62
N THR A 375 3.96 10.32 -29.13
CA THR A 375 3.64 11.13 -30.32
C THR A 375 2.58 12.20 -30.11
N LEU A 376 1.59 11.97 -29.25
CA LEU A 376 0.45 12.86 -29.08
C LEU A 376 0.65 13.88 -27.96
N LYS A 377 0.01 15.03 -28.12
CA LYS A 377 -0.22 16.02 -27.05
C LYS A 377 -1.68 15.97 -26.61
N ALA A 378 -1.97 16.50 -25.42
CA ALA A 378 -3.33 16.65 -24.90
C ALA A 378 -4.33 17.25 -25.88
N THR A 379 -3.92 18.34 -26.54
CA THR A 379 -4.74 19.00 -27.54
C THR A 379 -4.94 18.19 -28.81
N ASP A 380 -4.18 17.13 -29.07
CA ASP A 380 -4.43 16.23 -30.21
C ASP A 380 -5.53 15.21 -29.90
N ILE A 381 -5.75 14.92 -28.61
CA ILE A 381 -6.68 13.91 -28.10
C ILE A 381 -8.06 14.51 -27.84
N MET A 382 -8.13 15.64 -27.14
CA MET A 382 -9.39 16.23 -26.72
C MET A 382 -9.32 17.75 -26.51
N ASP A 383 -10.49 18.39 -26.57
CA ASP A 383 -10.68 19.76 -26.15
C ASP A 383 -11.17 19.79 -24.69
N VAL A 384 -10.61 20.68 -23.87
CA VAL A 384 -10.98 20.89 -22.47
C VAL A 384 -11.21 22.37 -22.22
N ALA A 385 -12.38 22.71 -21.68
CA ALA A 385 -12.71 24.05 -21.22
C ALA A 385 -13.02 24.05 -19.71
N THR A 386 -12.55 25.07 -19.00
CA THR A 386 -12.82 25.25 -17.55
C THR A 386 -13.98 26.22 -17.28
N THR A 387 -14.60 26.72 -18.34
CA THR A 387 -15.81 27.54 -18.34
C THR A 387 -16.77 26.96 -19.37
N ASP A 388 -18.08 27.10 -19.14
CA ASP A 388 -19.07 26.57 -20.06
C ASP A 388 -18.91 27.20 -21.46
N PRO A 389 -18.58 26.40 -22.50
CA PRO A 389 -18.41 26.93 -23.85
C PRO A 389 -19.76 27.26 -24.52
N LEU A 390 -20.89 26.93 -23.90
CA LEU A 390 -22.23 27.02 -24.49
C LEU A 390 -22.34 26.25 -25.82
N ASP A 391 -21.57 25.16 -25.93
CA ASP A 391 -21.50 24.27 -27.08
C ASP A 391 -21.94 22.86 -26.65
N ALA A 392 -23.07 22.40 -27.19
CA ALA A 392 -23.68 21.11 -26.84
C ALA A 392 -22.83 19.89 -27.25
N SER A 393 -21.78 20.07 -28.05
CA SER A 393 -20.82 19.00 -28.36
C SER A 393 -19.82 18.72 -27.23
N PHE A 394 -19.75 19.60 -26.22
CA PHE A 394 -18.99 19.36 -25.00
C PHE A 394 -19.85 18.69 -23.93
N THR A 395 -19.24 17.79 -23.17
CA THR A 395 -19.87 17.17 -21.99
C THR A 395 -19.29 17.76 -20.72
N LYS A 396 -20.17 18.17 -19.81
CA LYS A 396 -19.79 18.64 -18.47
C LYS A 396 -19.38 17.44 -17.60
N ILE A 397 -18.19 17.51 -17.01
CA ILE A 397 -17.63 16.52 -16.10
C ILE A 397 -17.07 17.18 -14.83
N TRP A 398 -16.79 16.36 -13.82
CA TRP A 398 -16.08 16.77 -12.60
C TRP A 398 -14.78 16.00 -12.51
N LEU A 399 -13.69 16.70 -12.23
CA LEU A 399 -12.34 16.14 -12.10
C LEU A 399 -11.53 17.00 -11.14
N GLY A 400 -10.85 16.39 -10.17
CA GLY A 400 -9.98 17.10 -9.23
C GLY A 400 -10.70 18.19 -8.45
N GLY A 401 -11.98 17.96 -8.11
CA GLY A 401 -12.83 18.91 -7.39
C GLY A 401 -13.38 20.06 -8.23
N LYS A 402 -13.15 20.06 -9.56
CA LYS A 402 -13.53 21.15 -10.46
C LYS A 402 -14.38 20.64 -11.61
N VAL A 403 -15.24 21.53 -12.11
CA VAL A 403 -16.00 21.28 -13.34
C VAL A 403 -15.10 21.52 -14.55
N GLN A 404 -15.21 20.63 -15.55
CA GLN A 404 -14.65 20.81 -16.89
C GLN A 404 -15.72 20.49 -17.93
N TRP A 405 -15.55 21.04 -19.13
CA TRP A 405 -16.33 20.67 -20.32
C TRP A 405 -15.36 20.05 -21.30
N VAL A 406 -15.65 18.82 -21.73
CA VAL A 406 -14.73 18.04 -22.55
C VAL A 406 -15.36 17.54 -23.85
N ARG A 407 -14.55 17.44 -24.90
CA ARG A 407 -14.93 16.84 -26.19
C ARG A 407 -13.73 16.07 -26.77
N VAL A 408 -13.89 14.78 -26.98
CA VAL A 408 -12.85 13.94 -27.61
C VAL A 408 -12.79 14.23 -29.11
N LYS A 409 -11.59 14.32 -29.66
CA LYS A 409 -11.38 14.52 -31.10
C LYS A 409 -11.70 13.26 -31.89
N ALA A 410 -12.16 13.43 -33.13
CA ALA A 410 -12.54 12.31 -33.98
C ALA A 410 -11.38 11.31 -34.14
N GLY A 411 -11.65 10.02 -33.87
CA GLY A 411 -10.66 8.94 -33.95
C GLY A 411 -9.72 8.82 -32.73
N MET A 412 -9.88 9.66 -31.71
CA MET A 412 -9.01 9.68 -30.53
C MET A 412 -9.55 8.94 -29.31
N ASP A 413 -10.67 8.20 -29.43
CA ASP A 413 -11.27 7.46 -28.30
C ASP A 413 -10.26 6.52 -27.62
N LYS A 414 -9.40 5.82 -28.37
CA LYS A 414 -8.35 4.96 -27.78
C LYS A 414 -7.34 5.79 -26.99
N ALA A 415 -6.83 6.88 -27.57
CA ALA A 415 -5.88 7.75 -26.86
C ALA A 415 -6.52 8.36 -25.59
N ALA A 416 -7.77 8.83 -25.69
CA ALA A 416 -8.51 9.37 -24.56
C ALA A 416 -8.73 8.32 -23.46
N ALA A 417 -9.06 7.07 -23.84
CA ALA A 417 -9.31 6.00 -22.89
C ALA A 417 -8.10 5.63 -22.02
N PHE A 418 -6.87 5.75 -22.55
CA PHE A 418 -5.67 5.28 -21.85
C PHE A 418 -4.69 6.40 -21.45
N LEU A 419 -4.74 7.58 -22.06
CA LEU A 419 -3.88 8.73 -21.74
C LEU A 419 -4.61 9.87 -21.03
N GLU A 420 -5.94 9.95 -21.17
CA GLU A 420 -6.82 10.93 -20.50
C GLU A 420 -7.92 10.19 -19.71
N THR A 421 -7.53 9.09 -19.06
CA THR A 421 -8.44 8.08 -18.52
C THR A 421 -9.51 8.64 -17.61
N HIS A 422 -9.17 9.52 -16.65
CA HIS A 422 -10.19 10.11 -15.76
C HIS A 422 -11.22 10.92 -16.52
N ARG A 423 -10.78 11.81 -17.43
CA ARG A 423 -11.69 12.64 -18.24
C ARG A 423 -12.57 11.78 -19.12
N TYR A 424 -12.00 10.75 -19.74
CA TYR A 424 -12.73 9.83 -20.60
C TYR A 424 -13.71 8.96 -19.81
N ALA A 425 -13.32 8.48 -18.63
CA ALA A 425 -14.19 7.72 -17.73
C ALA A 425 -15.40 8.54 -17.26
N ALA A 426 -15.17 9.80 -16.85
CA ALA A 426 -16.23 10.73 -16.51
C ALA A 426 -17.16 11.00 -17.71
N LEU A 427 -16.58 11.23 -18.90
CA LEU A 427 -17.32 11.44 -20.15
C LEU A 427 -18.21 10.23 -20.51
N LYS A 428 -17.73 9.00 -20.31
CA LYS A 428 -18.50 7.78 -20.57
C LYS A 428 -19.53 7.47 -19.47
N GLY A 429 -19.58 8.26 -18.40
CA GLY A 429 -20.59 8.15 -17.34
C GLY A 429 -20.23 7.16 -16.23
N GLY A 430 -18.93 6.94 -16.01
CA GLY A 430 -18.41 6.28 -14.81
C GLY A 430 -18.70 7.10 -13.55
N SER A 431 -18.79 6.42 -12.41
CA SER A 431 -19.04 7.05 -11.11
C SER A 431 -17.76 7.67 -10.53
N MET A 432 -17.39 8.84 -11.05
CA MET A 432 -16.19 9.59 -10.68
C MET A 432 -16.48 10.51 -9.47
N ALA A 433 -16.46 9.97 -8.26
CA ALA A 433 -16.89 10.68 -7.05
C ALA A 433 -16.07 10.39 -5.80
N PHE A 434 -15.27 9.32 -5.75
CA PHE A 434 -14.43 9.07 -4.60
C PHE A 434 -13.41 10.21 -4.41
N THR A 435 -12.99 10.43 -3.17
CA THR A 435 -12.00 11.46 -2.88
C THR A 435 -10.58 10.95 -2.85
N LYS A 436 -10.40 9.71 -2.40
CA LYS A 436 -9.13 9.03 -2.21
C LYS A 436 -9.35 7.53 -2.04
N MET A 437 -9.34 6.75 -3.12
CA MET A 437 -9.51 5.29 -3.04
C MET A 437 -8.16 4.61 -3.17
N GLU A 438 -7.66 4.15 -2.04
CA GLU A 438 -6.26 3.76 -1.90
C GLU A 438 -6.08 2.24 -1.95
N GLY A 439 -5.54 1.63 -0.89
CA GLY A 439 -5.18 0.22 -0.87
C GLY A 439 -6.32 -0.72 -1.26
N THR A 440 -6.02 -1.71 -2.12
CA THR A 440 -6.98 -2.75 -2.54
C THR A 440 -6.42 -4.16 -2.30
N THR A 441 -7.24 -5.08 -1.78
CA THR A 441 -6.82 -6.48 -1.58
C THR A 441 -7.99 -7.44 -1.75
N VAL A 442 -7.73 -8.75 -1.85
CA VAL A 442 -8.77 -9.77 -2.06
C VAL A 442 -8.78 -10.84 -0.98
N ASN A 443 -9.97 -11.18 -0.52
CA ASN A 443 -10.34 -12.42 0.15
C ASN A 443 -10.95 -13.34 -0.91
N ALA A 444 -10.09 -14.16 -1.50
CA ALA A 444 -10.40 -15.09 -2.57
C ALA A 444 -11.39 -16.16 -2.13
N LYS A 445 -11.28 -16.64 -0.88
CA LYS A 445 -12.18 -17.67 -0.33
C LYS A 445 -13.64 -17.22 -0.35
N ASP A 446 -13.90 -15.99 0.10
CA ASP A 446 -15.27 -15.47 0.20
C ASP A 446 -15.70 -14.64 -1.01
N LYS A 447 -14.83 -14.53 -2.03
CA LYS A 447 -15.06 -13.69 -3.21
C LYS A 447 -15.36 -12.24 -2.84
N ILE A 448 -14.53 -11.65 -1.96
CA ILE A 448 -14.65 -10.25 -1.55
C ILE A 448 -13.35 -9.51 -1.88
N ALA A 449 -13.43 -8.38 -2.59
CA ALA A 449 -12.34 -7.40 -2.63
C ALA A 449 -12.57 -6.32 -1.58
N TYR A 450 -11.51 -5.74 -1.03
CA TYR A 450 -11.58 -4.60 -0.12
C TYR A 450 -10.88 -3.41 -0.75
N SER A 451 -11.40 -2.22 -0.56
CA SER A 451 -10.74 -0.96 -0.93
C SER A 451 -10.79 0.00 0.23
N ALA A 452 -9.66 0.63 0.54
CA ALA A 452 -9.60 1.72 1.50
C ALA A 452 -10.14 3.02 0.88
N LEU A 453 -10.76 3.82 1.72
CA LEU A 453 -11.10 5.20 1.45
C LEU A 453 -10.46 6.05 2.54
N GLN A 454 -9.31 6.67 2.25
CA GLN A 454 -8.56 7.47 3.20
C GLN A 454 -9.46 8.55 3.81
N ASN A 455 -10.21 9.27 2.97
CA ASN A 455 -11.24 10.18 3.42
C ASN A 455 -12.50 10.00 2.59
N MET A 456 -13.65 10.31 3.21
CA MET A 456 -14.92 10.43 2.51
C MET A 456 -15.40 11.88 2.66
N GLN A 457 -15.00 12.73 1.71
CA GLN A 457 -15.21 14.17 1.80
C GLN A 457 -15.52 14.78 0.43
N SER A 458 -15.52 16.11 0.32
CA SER A 458 -15.59 16.86 -0.94
C SER A 458 -16.59 16.31 -1.98
N SER A 459 -16.10 15.61 -3.03
CA SER A 459 -16.90 15.09 -4.14
C SER A 459 -17.92 14.03 -3.75
N MET A 460 -17.78 13.41 -2.58
CA MET A 460 -18.76 12.46 -2.04
C MET A 460 -19.89 13.16 -1.25
N VAL A 461 -19.71 14.42 -0.84
CA VAL A 461 -20.62 15.09 0.10
C VAL A 461 -21.71 15.84 -0.66
N ARG A 462 -22.98 15.54 -0.34
CA ARG A 462 -24.14 16.19 -0.95
C ARG A 462 -24.04 17.72 -0.88
N GLY A 463 -24.22 18.38 -2.03
CA GLY A 463 -24.20 19.83 -2.14
C GLY A 463 -22.81 20.48 -2.18
N ASN A 464 -21.72 19.72 -2.07
CA ASN A 464 -20.38 20.24 -2.32
C ASN A 464 -20.20 20.65 -3.80
N ALA A 465 -19.34 21.63 -4.09
CA ALA A 465 -19.08 22.06 -5.47
C ALA A 465 -18.47 20.95 -6.37
N ALA A 466 -17.73 20.02 -5.76
CA ALA A 466 -17.14 18.86 -6.42
C ALA A 466 -18.12 17.69 -6.59
N TRP A 467 -19.31 17.76 -6.00
CA TRP A 467 -20.27 16.66 -5.98
C TRP A 467 -21.08 16.60 -7.29
N ASN A 468 -21.25 15.37 -7.78
CA ASN A 468 -22.07 15.05 -8.93
C ASN A 468 -23.08 13.96 -8.53
N GLU A 469 -24.36 14.33 -8.45
CA GLU A 469 -25.44 13.41 -8.07
C GLU A 469 -25.50 12.17 -8.99
N ALA A 470 -25.18 12.32 -10.27
CA ALA A 470 -25.20 11.23 -11.25
C ALA A 470 -24.15 10.13 -10.97
N ALA A 471 -23.19 10.37 -10.08
CA ALA A 471 -22.19 9.37 -9.70
C ALA A 471 -22.74 8.31 -8.73
N ASN A 472 -23.91 8.52 -8.10
CA ASN A 472 -24.57 7.61 -7.14
C ASN A 472 -23.73 7.22 -5.91
N ILE A 473 -22.65 7.94 -5.65
CA ILE A 473 -21.86 7.84 -4.43
C ILE A 473 -22.12 9.14 -3.68
N THR A 474 -22.85 9.09 -2.58
CA THR A 474 -23.23 10.30 -1.83
C THR A 474 -23.33 10.00 -0.35
N ILE A 475 -22.76 10.89 0.44
CA ILE A 475 -22.89 10.94 1.90
C ILE A 475 -23.41 12.32 2.29
N ASP A 476 -24.16 12.41 3.39
CA ASP A 476 -24.75 13.67 3.82
C ASP A 476 -23.76 14.58 4.56
N LYS A 477 -22.72 13.99 5.16
CA LYS A 477 -21.67 14.70 5.87
C LYS A 477 -20.32 14.03 5.60
N ALA A 478 -19.27 14.84 5.50
CA ALA A 478 -17.90 14.34 5.43
C ALA A 478 -17.58 13.45 6.64
N LEU A 479 -16.82 12.39 6.37
CA LEU A 479 -16.15 11.55 7.35
C LEU A 479 -14.65 11.59 7.00
N ASN A 480 -13.91 12.43 7.70
CA ASN A 480 -12.49 12.64 7.43
C ASN A 480 -11.66 11.40 7.81
N ALA A 481 -12.03 10.71 8.89
CA ALA A 481 -11.41 9.47 9.33
C ALA A 481 -11.61 8.28 8.37
N GLY A 482 -12.35 8.44 7.27
CA GLY A 482 -12.41 7.45 6.20
C GLY A 482 -13.04 6.11 6.60
N GLY A 483 -12.73 5.08 5.82
CA GLY A 483 -13.24 3.73 6.05
C GLY A 483 -12.80 2.71 5.01
N VAL A 484 -13.29 1.48 5.14
CA VAL A 484 -12.99 0.38 4.21
C VAL A 484 -14.29 -0.09 3.56
N LEU A 485 -14.29 -0.20 2.24
CA LEU A 485 -15.35 -0.82 1.46
C LEU A 485 -15.06 -2.32 1.26
N ALA A 486 -16.12 -3.12 1.19
CA ALA A 486 -16.09 -4.51 0.78
C ALA A 486 -16.94 -4.69 -0.49
N HIS A 487 -16.35 -5.28 -1.52
CA HIS A 487 -16.96 -5.51 -2.81
C HIS A 487 -17.16 -6.99 -3.06
N THR A 488 -18.41 -7.43 -3.24
CA THR A 488 -18.72 -8.80 -3.66
C THR A 488 -18.29 -9.02 -5.09
N LEU A 489 -17.53 -10.09 -5.34
CA LEU A 489 -17.04 -10.50 -6.64
C LEU A 489 -17.94 -11.61 -7.22
N SER A 490 -18.40 -11.43 -8.45
CA SER A 490 -19.32 -12.34 -9.13
C SER A 490 -18.79 -12.77 -10.49
N THR A 491 -19.23 -13.94 -10.94
CA THR A 491 -19.04 -14.44 -12.31
C THR A 491 -20.12 -13.92 -13.26
N GLY A 492 -19.88 -14.06 -14.57
CA GLY A 492 -20.88 -13.84 -15.62
C GLY A 492 -21.34 -12.39 -15.79
N GLN A 493 -20.57 -11.43 -15.26
CA GLN A 493 -20.89 -10.01 -15.41
C GLN A 493 -20.75 -9.57 -16.88
N LYS A 494 -21.56 -8.59 -17.26
CA LYS A 494 -21.50 -7.94 -18.56
C LYS A 494 -21.21 -6.47 -18.37
N ASP A 495 -20.55 -5.88 -19.36
CA ASP A 495 -20.45 -4.42 -19.42
C ASP A 495 -21.82 -3.80 -19.76
N THR A 496 -21.92 -2.49 -19.63
CA THR A 496 -23.16 -1.72 -19.90
C THR A 496 -23.60 -1.78 -21.37
N ALA A 497 -22.74 -2.23 -22.29
CA ALA A 497 -23.08 -2.47 -23.70
C ALA A 497 -23.53 -3.92 -23.96
N GLY A 498 -23.56 -4.77 -22.94
CA GLY A 498 -23.96 -6.18 -23.02
C GLY A 498 -22.82 -7.14 -23.41
N GLY A 499 -21.59 -6.65 -23.53
CA GLY A 499 -20.40 -7.47 -23.76
C GLY A 499 -20.06 -8.29 -22.53
N ALA A 500 -19.69 -9.56 -22.72
CA ALA A 500 -19.25 -10.40 -21.60
C ALA A 500 -17.89 -9.93 -21.06
N ILE A 501 -17.77 -9.85 -19.74
CA ILE A 501 -16.48 -9.60 -19.08
C ILE A 501 -15.88 -10.97 -18.76
N THR A 502 -14.72 -11.27 -19.36
CA THR A 502 -14.07 -12.59 -19.24
C THR A 502 -13.34 -12.73 -17.90
N SER A 503 -14.11 -12.78 -16.81
CA SER A 503 -13.61 -12.89 -15.44
C SER A 503 -14.66 -13.46 -14.49
N ASP A 504 -14.22 -14.30 -13.55
CA ASP A 504 -15.03 -14.80 -12.43
C ASP A 504 -14.87 -13.96 -11.15
N TRP A 505 -14.20 -12.81 -11.26
CA TRP A 505 -13.75 -11.99 -10.14
C TRP A 505 -14.17 -10.53 -10.31
N VAL A 506 -15.34 -10.28 -10.90
CA VAL A 506 -15.82 -8.93 -11.22
C VAL A 506 -16.62 -8.37 -10.04
N PRO A 507 -16.27 -7.21 -9.47
CA PRO A 507 -17.08 -6.57 -8.44
C PRO A 507 -18.50 -6.27 -8.93
N SER A 508 -19.51 -6.74 -8.21
CA SER A 508 -20.92 -6.59 -8.58
C SER A 508 -21.76 -5.85 -7.54
N LEU A 509 -21.25 -5.70 -6.32
CA LEU A 509 -21.92 -5.01 -5.21
C LEU A 509 -20.84 -4.44 -4.28
N THR A 510 -21.01 -3.22 -3.81
CA THR A 510 -20.17 -2.64 -2.74
C THR A 510 -20.97 -2.38 -1.48
N LYS A 511 -20.33 -2.47 -0.32
CA LYS A 511 -20.86 -2.02 0.97
C LYS A 511 -19.73 -1.49 1.86
N THR A 512 -20.09 -0.66 2.82
CA THR A 512 -19.15 -0.22 3.85
C THR A 512 -18.88 -1.36 4.84
N LEU A 513 -17.61 -1.67 5.08
CA LEU A 513 -17.16 -2.70 6.03
C LEU A 513 -16.82 -2.10 7.39
N LEU A 514 -15.97 -1.08 7.39
CA LEU A 514 -15.46 -0.39 8.57
C LEU A 514 -15.47 1.12 8.31
N ILE A 515 -15.69 1.91 9.35
CA ILE A 515 -15.59 3.36 9.32
C ILE A 515 -14.76 3.85 10.49
N GLY A 516 -14.00 4.91 10.26
CA GLY A 516 -13.40 5.70 11.33
C GLY A 516 -14.43 6.57 12.05
N GLU A 517 -13.96 7.44 12.94
CA GLU A 517 -14.81 8.37 13.68
C GLU A 517 -14.10 9.71 13.86
N ASP A 518 -14.65 10.76 13.27
CA ASP A 518 -14.20 12.14 13.50
C ASP A 518 -14.56 12.59 14.93
N LEU A 519 -13.62 13.24 15.61
CA LEU A 519 -13.86 13.88 16.89
C LEU A 519 -14.42 15.29 16.68
N ALA A 520 -15.41 15.67 17.49
CA ALA A 520 -15.93 17.04 17.48
C ALA A 520 -14.90 18.07 17.96
N THR A 521 -14.00 17.65 18.84
CA THR A 521 -12.88 18.44 19.37
C THR A 521 -11.66 17.56 19.47
N ALA A 522 -10.48 18.14 19.22
CA ALA A 522 -9.23 17.42 19.39
C ALA A 522 -9.09 16.83 20.80
N ASP A 523 -8.51 15.64 20.93
CA ASP A 523 -8.26 15.03 22.24
C ASP A 523 -7.05 15.64 22.95
N ALA A 524 -6.66 15.06 24.10
CA ALA A 524 -5.55 15.56 24.91
C ALA A 524 -4.17 15.48 24.23
N LEU A 525 -4.01 14.64 23.20
CA LEU A 525 -2.80 14.56 22.39
C LEU A 525 -2.89 15.43 21.13
N GLY A 526 -4.11 15.81 20.72
CA GLY A 526 -4.39 16.58 19.52
C GLY A 526 -5.06 15.78 18.42
N ASN A 527 -5.36 14.49 18.62
CA ASN A 527 -6.02 13.66 17.62
C ASN A 527 -7.36 14.29 17.20
N LEU A 528 -7.65 14.28 15.91
CA LEU A 528 -8.89 14.75 15.30
C LEU A 528 -9.84 13.60 14.95
N ALA A 529 -9.35 12.36 14.97
CA ALA A 529 -10.15 11.14 14.86
C ALA A 529 -9.97 10.28 16.12
N ASN A 530 -10.95 9.41 16.39
CA ASN A 530 -10.94 8.54 17.57
C ASN A 530 -9.80 7.51 17.47
N PRO A 531 -8.78 7.58 18.34
CA PRO A 531 -7.61 6.72 18.23
C PRO A 531 -7.90 5.23 18.47
N ASP A 532 -9.07 4.87 19.00
CA ASP A 532 -9.51 3.47 19.20
C ASP A 532 -10.24 2.87 17.99
N LYS A 533 -10.32 3.60 16.89
CA LYS A 533 -10.81 3.14 15.58
C LYS A 533 -9.75 3.36 14.52
N ILE A 534 -9.99 2.81 13.32
CA ILE A 534 -9.21 3.19 12.14
C ILE A 534 -9.40 4.69 11.87
N GLY A 535 -8.33 5.35 11.43
CA GLY A 535 -8.37 6.72 10.96
C GLY A 535 -7.59 6.82 9.67
N ALA A 536 -8.28 7.21 8.59
CA ALA A 536 -7.73 7.36 7.26
C ALA A 536 -6.97 6.10 6.79
N PRO A 537 -7.70 4.97 6.62
CA PRO A 537 -7.08 3.75 6.11
C PRO A 537 -6.59 4.00 4.69
N ASP A 538 -5.43 3.46 4.40
CA ASP A 538 -4.75 3.55 3.12
C ASP A 538 -4.35 2.13 2.72
N ASN A 539 -3.24 1.65 3.27
CA ASN A 539 -2.61 0.41 2.86
C ASN A 539 -3.44 -0.80 3.31
N LEU A 540 -3.86 -1.69 2.38
CA LEU A 540 -4.62 -2.91 2.71
C LEU A 540 -3.90 -4.19 2.30
N LYS A 541 -3.93 -5.20 3.17
CA LYS A 541 -3.54 -6.56 2.80
C LYS A 541 -4.35 -7.64 3.49
N PHE A 542 -4.82 -8.63 2.75
CA PHE A 542 -5.56 -9.75 3.31
C PHE A 542 -4.69 -11.01 3.41
N SER A 543 -4.78 -11.69 4.54
CA SER A 543 -4.24 -13.03 4.75
C SER A 543 -5.37 -14.06 4.72
N GLU A 544 -5.29 -14.97 3.76
CA GLU A 544 -6.23 -16.10 3.65
C GLU A 544 -6.11 -17.03 4.85
N LYS A 545 -4.87 -17.34 5.26
CA LYS A 545 -4.62 -18.31 6.33
C LYS A 545 -5.02 -17.77 7.70
N LEU A 546 -4.74 -16.49 7.96
CA LEU A 546 -5.08 -15.84 9.24
C LEU A 546 -6.50 -15.28 9.26
N ARG A 547 -7.21 -15.29 8.13
CA ARG A 547 -8.57 -14.72 8.00
C ARG A 547 -8.62 -13.26 8.47
N THR A 548 -7.59 -12.50 8.13
CA THR A 548 -7.34 -11.17 8.68
C THR A 548 -7.05 -10.17 7.56
N LEU A 549 -7.80 -9.07 7.56
CA LEU A 549 -7.50 -7.86 6.80
C LEU A 549 -6.60 -6.96 7.65
N PHE A 550 -5.37 -6.75 7.19
CA PHE A 550 -4.46 -5.76 7.74
C PHE A 550 -4.73 -4.39 7.09
N ILE A 551 -4.68 -3.35 7.90
CA ILE A 551 -5.03 -1.97 7.53
C ILE A 551 -3.94 -1.05 8.07
N GLY A 552 -3.18 -0.40 7.19
CA GLY A 552 -2.28 0.71 7.51
C GLY A 552 -3.01 2.04 7.40
N GLU A 553 -2.63 3.00 8.25
CA GLU A 553 -3.17 4.35 8.23
C GLU A 553 -2.17 5.32 7.60
N ASP A 554 -2.67 6.17 6.71
CA ASP A 554 -2.10 7.49 6.42
C ASP A 554 -3.09 8.54 6.91
N SER A 555 -2.93 8.99 8.15
CA SER A 555 -3.84 9.93 8.78
C SER A 555 -3.20 11.27 9.05
N SER A 556 -3.88 12.30 8.57
CA SER A 556 -3.77 13.67 9.10
C SER A 556 -4.70 13.93 10.30
N TYR A 557 -5.19 12.87 10.96
CA TYR A 557 -6.13 12.95 12.09
C TYR A 557 -5.68 12.17 13.33
N HIS A 558 -4.73 11.25 13.21
CA HIS A 558 -4.07 10.61 14.33
C HIS A 558 -2.64 11.13 14.48
N VAL A 559 -2.24 11.46 15.70
CA VAL A 559 -0.88 11.91 16.06
C VAL A 559 0.17 10.83 15.77
N ASN A 560 -0.20 9.57 15.96
CA ASN A 560 0.56 8.40 15.54
C ASN A 560 -0.37 7.56 14.67
N ASN A 561 0.06 7.22 13.45
CA ASN A 561 -0.64 6.27 12.62
C ASN A 561 -0.43 4.83 13.09
N PHE A 562 -1.42 3.98 12.82
CA PHE A 562 -1.42 2.60 13.28
C PHE A 562 -1.48 1.58 12.13
N VAL A 563 -1.07 0.36 12.45
CA VAL A 563 -1.46 -0.84 11.69
C VAL A 563 -2.48 -1.61 12.51
N TRP A 564 -3.60 -1.97 11.90
CA TRP A 564 -4.68 -2.76 12.48
C TRP A 564 -4.79 -4.14 11.84
N ALA A 565 -5.33 -5.09 12.60
CA ALA A 565 -5.80 -6.39 12.11
C ALA A 565 -7.30 -6.53 12.36
N TYR A 566 -8.06 -6.70 11.29
CA TYR A 566 -9.48 -7.01 11.31
C TYR A 566 -9.70 -8.47 10.93
N ASN A 567 -10.06 -9.32 11.89
CA ASN A 567 -10.44 -10.69 11.59
C ASN A 567 -11.85 -10.72 10.98
N VAL A 568 -11.99 -11.23 9.76
CA VAL A 568 -13.27 -11.16 9.03
C VAL A 568 -14.32 -12.13 9.53
N ASP A 569 -13.91 -13.19 10.22
CA ASP A 569 -14.82 -14.21 10.75
C ASP A 569 -15.36 -13.80 12.13
N THR A 570 -14.49 -13.32 13.03
CA THR A 570 -14.89 -12.85 14.37
C THR A 570 -15.31 -11.38 14.41
N LYS A 571 -15.03 -10.63 13.34
CA LYS A 571 -15.24 -9.18 13.21
C LYS A 571 -14.47 -8.34 14.24
N THR A 572 -13.38 -8.88 14.78
CA THR A 572 -12.57 -8.20 15.79
C THR A 572 -11.53 -7.31 15.12
N LEU A 573 -11.52 -6.02 15.44
CA LEU A 573 -10.49 -5.06 15.06
C LEU A 573 -9.45 -4.92 16.18
N THR A 574 -8.16 -5.04 15.86
CA THR A 574 -7.05 -5.07 16.83
C THR A 574 -5.91 -4.16 16.40
N ARG A 575 -5.46 -3.25 17.26
CA ARG A 575 -4.27 -2.41 17.03
C ARG A 575 -3.00 -3.25 17.18
N LEU A 576 -2.15 -3.26 16.16
CA LEU A 576 -0.92 -4.07 16.12
C LEU A 576 0.36 -3.28 16.33
N VAL A 577 0.47 -2.13 15.66
CA VAL A 577 1.69 -1.32 15.58
C VAL A 577 1.30 0.14 15.64
N SER A 578 2.14 0.95 16.28
CA SER A 578 2.12 2.41 16.16
C SER A 578 3.38 2.86 15.43
N MET A 579 3.21 3.69 14.40
CA MET A 579 4.33 4.35 13.72
C MET A 579 4.84 5.54 14.54
N PRO A 580 6.07 6.03 14.29
CA PRO A 580 6.53 7.29 14.88
C PRO A 580 5.53 8.41 14.62
N SER A 581 5.42 9.37 15.53
CA SER A 581 4.46 10.46 15.38
C SER A 581 4.75 11.30 14.14
N GLY A 582 3.70 11.65 13.41
CA GLY A 582 3.78 12.31 12.10
C GLY A 582 4.28 11.42 10.96
N ALA A 583 4.47 10.12 11.16
CA ALA A 583 4.67 9.15 10.09
C ALA A 583 3.35 8.46 9.74
N GLU A 584 3.20 7.95 8.53
CA GLU A 584 2.15 7.00 8.13
C GLU A 584 2.67 5.54 8.11
N ALA A 585 1.75 4.58 8.02
CA ALA A 585 2.04 3.16 7.96
C ALA A 585 1.87 2.60 6.54
N THR A 586 2.98 2.30 5.88
CA THR A 586 2.99 1.87 4.48
C THR A 586 3.72 0.51 4.28
N GLY A 587 3.93 0.07 3.04
CA GLY A 587 4.66 -1.14 2.67
C GLY A 587 4.02 -2.42 3.20
N LEU A 588 2.70 -2.36 3.41
CA LEU A 588 1.96 -3.40 4.08
C LEU A 588 1.83 -4.65 3.20
N GLY A 589 2.41 -5.73 3.68
CA GLY A 589 2.37 -7.03 3.01
C GLY A 589 2.16 -8.14 4.03
N VAL A 590 1.59 -9.26 3.59
CA VAL A 590 1.51 -10.48 4.39
C VAL A 590 1.89 -11.66 3.52
N VAL A 591 2.80 -12.49 4.04
CA VAL A 591 3.18 -13.75 3.44
C VAL A 591 2.91 -14.84 4.46
N ASP A 592 1.89 -15.64 4.21
CA ASP A 592 1.39 -16.66 5.14
C ASP A 592 2.37 -17.83 5.32
N ASP A 593 3.17 -18.11 4.29
CA ASP A 593 4.18 -19.16 4.28
C ASP A 593 5.30 -18.83 3.30
N LEU A 594 6.46 -18.49 3.84
CA LEU A 594 7.71 -18.32 3.09
C LEU A 594 8.76 -19.23 3.71
N ASN A 595 8.91 -20.42 3.13
CA ASN A 595 9.75 -21.49 3.67
C ASN A 595 9.38 -21.88 5.12
N GLY A 596 8.08 -21.94 5.41
CA GLY A 596 7.53 -22.32 6.71
C GLY A 596 7.32 -21.17 7.69
N TRP A 597 7.63 -19.92 7.33
CA TRP A 597 7.52 -18.75 8.19
C TRP A 597 6.49 -17.75 7.66
N THR A 598 5.81 -17.07 8.58
CA THR A 598 4.85 -16.00 8.28
C THR A 598 5.47 -14.64 8.55
N TYR A 599 5.29 -13.70 7.62
CA TYR A 599 5.79 -12.33 7.73
C TYR A 599 4.69 -11.32 7.44
N ILE A 600 4.69 -10.23 8.19
CA ILE A 600 3.90 -9.04 7.88
C ILE A 600 4.90 -7.92 7.64
N THR A 601 5.06 -7.45 6.40
CA THR A 601 5.92 -6.30 6.12
C THR A 601 5.18 -5.03 6.47
N SER A 602 5.91 -4.05 6.98
CA SER A 602 5.42 -2.69 7.19
C SER A 602 6.65 -1.80 7.33
N ASN A 603 6.67 -0.73 6.56
CA ASN A 603 7.58 0.39 6.75
C ASN A 603 6.73 1.59 7.21
N PHE A 604 7.38 2.72 7.37
CA PHE A 604 6.73 3.99 7.60
C PHE A 604 7.45 5.04 6.77
N GLN A 605 6.76 6.11 6.41
CA GLN A 605 7.37 7.23 5.72
C GLN A 605 7.33 8.54 6.52
N HIS A 606 8.19 9.47 6.10
CA HIS A 606 8.28 10.89 6.51
C HIS A 606 8.09 11.17 8.01
N PRO A 607 8.84 10.49 8.91
CA PRO A 607 8.62 10.60 10.35
C PRO A 607 8.78 12.03 10.86
N GLY A 608 7.79 12.47 11.64
CA GLY A 608 7.74 13.84 12.14
C GLY A 608 7.34 14.85 11.06
N ASP A 609 6.46 14.47 10.14
CA ASP A 609 5.70 15.42 9.35
C ASP A 609 4.65 16.12 10.22
N TRP A 610 5.05 17.27 10.76
CA TRP A 610 4.31 17.95 11.81
C TRP A 610 3.16 18.82 11.26
N GLY A 611 2.02 18.19 11.00
CA GLY A 611 0.76 18.88 10.66
C GLY A 611 0.21 19.79 11.76
N VAL A 612 -0.43 20.89 11.35
CA VAL A 612 -1.10 21.89 12.22
C VAL A 612 -2.61 21.85 11.95
N PRO A 613 -3.49 21.78 12.97
CA PRO A 613 -3.20 21.84 14.41
C PRO A 613 -2.89 20.50 15.09
N LEU A 614 -3.00 19.37 14.38
CA LEU A 614 -2.89 18.00 14.90
C LEU A 614 -1.76 17.81 15.92
N HIS A 615 -0.55 18.25 15.58
CA HIS A 615 0.65 17.97 16.40
C HIS A 615 1.02 19.09 17.38
N ASN A 616 0.21 20.14 17.54
CA ASN A 616 0.56 21.31 18.35
C ASN A 616 0.92 20.97 19.81
N VAL A 617 0.25 19.97 20.40
CA VAL A 617 0.45 19.56 21.79
C VAL A 617 1.73 18.75 21.97
N VAL A 618 2.06 17.89 21.01
CA VAL A 618 3.11 16.87 21.18
C VAL A 618 4.45 17.27 20.56
N LYS A 619 4.45 18.12 19.51
CA LYS A 619 5.63 18.41 18.68
C LYS A 619 6.84 18.84 19.49
N ALA A 620 6.67 19.75 20.46
CA ALA A 620 7.79 20.24 21.28
C ALA A 620 8.49 19.12 22.07
N THR A 621 7.75 18.10 22.48
CA THR A 621 8.28 16.95 23.22
C THR A 621 8.83 15.88 22.28
N LEU A 622 8.15 15.61 21.16
CA LEU A 622 8.47 14.49 20.27
C LEU A 622 9.50 14.81 19.20
N ASP A 623 9.58 16.04 18.67
CA ASP A 623 10.49 16.39 17.57
C ASP A 623 11.98 16.07 17.88
N PRO A 624 12.53 16.39 19.08
CA PRO A 624 13.89 16.01 19.40
C PRO A 624 14.13 14.50 19.41
N LEU A 625 13.11 13.71 19.80
CA LEU A 625 13.20 12.24 19.87
C LEU A 625 13.13 11.63 18.48
N VAL A 626 12.20 12.09 17.63
CA VAL A 626 12.07 11.63 16.24
C VAL A 626 13.35 11.95 15.46
N ARG A 627 13.89 13.16 15.59
CA ARG A 627 15.17 13.54 14.95
C ARG A 627 16.33 12.64 15.37
N ALA A 628 16.41 12.29 16.65
CA ALA A 628 17.44 11.41 17.18
C ALA A 628 17.31 9.97 16.65
N ASN A 629 16.08 9.49 16.44
CA ASN A 629 15.83 8.13 15.96
C ASN A 629 16.04 7.99 14.43
N TYR A 630 15.82 9.06 13.66
CA TYR A 630 15.56 8.94 12.22
C TYR A 630 16.35 9.94 11.35
N LYS A 631 17.66 10.05 11.60
CA LYS A 631 18.58 10.89 10.80
C LYS A 631 18.05 12.32 10.61
N ASP A 632 17.62 12.97 11.68
CA ASP A 632 17.03 14.31 11.66
C ASP A 632 15.73 14.41 10.81
N ARG A 633 14.95 13.32 10.79
CA ARG A 633 13.72 13.09 9.99
C ARG A 633 13.94 12.79 8.51
N PHE A 634 15.19 12.74 8.04
CA PHE A 634 15.49 12.35 6.65
C PHE A 634 15.48 10.83 6.42
N GLY A 635 15.49 10.03 7.49
CA GLY A 635 15.54 8.58 7.39
C GLY A 635 14.21 7.93 7.78
N ALA A 636 13.84 6.87 7.09
CA ALA A 636 12.70 6.02 7.41
C ALA A 636 13.10 4.54 7.38
N GLN A 637 12.36 3.67 8.06
CA GLN A 637 12.76 2.26 8.18
C GLN A 637 11.96 1.36 7.24
N VAL A 638 12.67 0.48 6.55
CA VAL A 638 12.08 -0.62 5.79
C VAL A 638 12.22 -1.90 6.61
N GLY A 639 11.13 -2.62 6.87
CA GLY A 639 11.17 -3.77 7.77
C GLY A 639 9.90 -4.61 7.80
N TYR A 640 9.80 -5.44 8.84
CA TYR A 640 8.72 -6.39 9.02
C TYR A 640 8.45 -6.67 10.49
N LEU A 641 7.26 -7.18 10.77
CA LEU A 641 6.87 -7.74 12.06
C LEU A 641 7.37 -9.17 12.20
N THR A 642 7.98 -9.47 13.33
CA THR A 642 8.47 -10.79 13.71
C THR A 642 8.04 -11.12 15.13
N GLY A 643 8.15 -12.37 15.57
CA GLY A 643 8.11 -12.68 17.00
C GLY A 643 9.42 -12.27 17.67
N ALA A 644 9.34 -11.88 18.95
CA ALA A 644 10.47 -11.37 19.72
C ALA A 644 11.64 -12.34 19.88
N VAL A 645 11.38 -13.65 19.79
CA VAL A 645 12.40 -14.71 19.93
C VAL A 645 12.65 -15.42 18.59
N THR A 646 11.57 -15.86 17.93
CA THR A 646 11.57 -16.45 16.59
C THR A 646 10.47 -15.80 15.77
N SER A 647 10.62 -15.79 14.44
CA SER A 647 9.55 -15.38 13.54
C SER A 647 8.33 -16.29 13.67
N VAL A 648 7.20 -15.88 13.09
CA VAL A 648 5.94 -16.59 13.27
C VAL A 648 5.95 -17.88 12.48
N LYS A 649 5.70 -19.00 13.16
CA LYS A 649 5.46 -20.31 12.54
C LYS A 649 4.07 -20.78 12.88
N LEU A 650 3.23 -20.97 11.86
CA LEU A 650 1.83 -21.38 12.04
C LEU A 650 1.67 -22.89 12.24
N ALA A 651 2.72 -23.68 11.98
CA ALA A 651 2.78 -25.08 12.38
C ALA A 651 3.29 -25.19 13.83
N LYS A 652 2.76 -26.15 14.59
CA LYS A 652 3.16 -26.33 16.00
C LYS A 652 4.66 -26.60 16.09
N ILE A 653 5.35 -25.84 16.93
CA ILE A 653 6.76 -26.09 17.25
C ILE A 653 6.79 -27.21 18.30
N GLY A 654 7.54 -28.28 18.01
CA GLY A 654 7.70 -29.44 18.89
C GLY A 654 8.57 -29.17 20.11
#